data_AF-A0A0L7RDR8-F1
#
_entry.id   AF-A0A0L7RDR8-F1
#
_cell.length_a   1.000
_cell.length_b   1.000
_cell.length_c   1.000
_cell.angle_alpha   90.00
_cell.angle_beta   90.00
_cell.angle_gamma   90.00
#
_symmetry.space_group_name_H-M   'P 1'
#
loop_
_entity.id
_entity.type
_entity.pdbx_description
1 polymer ?
#
loop_
_entity_poly.entity_id
_entity_poly.type
_entity_poly.pdbx_seq_one_letter_code
_entity_poly.pdbx_strand_id
1 'polypeptide(L)'
;MELNKDAIQLFNKLEAKDVWKDFNCPKYIIRPYPKTDKLPEGIFHFREYFKVDTNYILQKLDKLISDPIISNSVPRICRLLYEYLHEVGDNGKVKDLPLVIKILKFLAENVQLVKEYELHFDRMLELCNLPPLLEKSFEGVTNCHILEQYFTLLGDLLVILPKHQALKVHQALHSLLLRTKLTNVNVIKLKHCRRAMEKSKLPLIVVELLQASFPDIYPKILDLIFLLSSTSRVSCRMLEVNVLNTIFIRMDLPYATQLHCTRPPDSLLIGNEYSDDTTLLIMNTLWSLMKSIIPPNSMPTNLNKSSTPAHCVLWGLCYAFKRQICYSQYRSFNARIRNEIAMLIFVILNTFPSWNLVSSGVADAVIEYLVGVETGTARVFSELVKFGRTNEDLFFEKILLLIVTHLAEVDACILFMERRNLMQTVLQLVNPDTQETKITWSSSQFWYLWLYAINALSVLAPKMPQQFLDHNGSIRLYMVLEWCLSTKFNIKIVMACIRTICTIVLTDNTHILEYFRHHGIILLLIKLINCILKFEKITMKDQRTLTLALIILERLMRKQMFYQEIYGEYSVTFVMELLFRCLYQKGQEFQIDQRLLLAIGSYIWECIIWCPKNLEKFIEYGAVYILLDIIEIVPYCSQCLFLAIFTDMCDNFFCGPFLSTWRGIDKRTGLMSLLAKVWREEEIRLKVKRNTDGTIKDVKLPQMGHKQWLDTYDTKLSRDISPAINDMIGSIRSKIYSICKIIEKDNERYEIAKERYKILYANLSMEDRITISSMELYFVLKLGQVWIEIAKYFEHVGITPLGMDGQALFLMAQRYYLVGSLSKERQTKIIQSIKKEEEIEEKDEYARIRDSKLIIALDAFDELDYICRTTDRSYMLKKKNEQIQQVNLVLKFPHNSDEAHCHRTFRDKIMVTAIFNQHQTISTGLKSDSHLSQMKMPPLVSPCDSHIPDITHYSEVPSPSLSSTCFADLEILEN
;
A
#
# COMPACT_ATOMS: atom_id res chain seq x y z
N MET A 1 -2.55 6.67 6.55
CA MET A 1 -1.57 7.70 6.12
C MET A 1 -2.13 8.79 5.22
N GLU A 2 -3.42 8.80 4.84
CA GLU A 2 -4.05 9.93 4.10
C GLU A 2 -4.98 10.83 4.95
N LEU A 3 -5.09 10.60 6.26
CA LEU A 3 -5.95 11.38 7.17
C LEU A 3 -5.28 12.62 7.78
N ASN A 4 -3.99 12.87 7.53
CA ASN A 4 -3.23 13.97 8.15
C ASN A 4 -3.31 15.31 7.38
N LYS A 5 -3.96 15.37 6.22
CA LYS A 5 -4.05 16.61 5.42
C LYS A 5 -5.18 17.54 5.87
N ASP A 6 -6.27 17.01 6.39
CA ASP A 6 -7.48 17.81 6.70
C ASP A 6 -7.41 18.51 8.06
N ALA A 7 -6.49 18.11 8.95
CA ALA A 7 -6.28 18.77 10.25
C ALA A 7 -5.58 20.14 10.14
N ILE A 8 -5.00 20.46 8.97
CA ILE A 8 -4.19 21.68 8.76
C ILE A 8 -5.04 22.83 8.21
N GLN A 9 -6.25 22.57 7.69
CA GLN A 9 -7.01 23.55 6.91
C GLN A 9 -8.02 24.44 7.67
N LEU A 10 -8.05 24.41 9.01
CA LEU A 10 -9.08 25.13 9.78
C LEU A 10 -8.57 26.22 10.74
N PHE A 11 -7.35 26.71 10.56
CA PHE A 11 -6.80 27.77 11.42
C PHE A 11 -6.65 29.11 10.70
N ASN A 12 -7.75 29.87 10.66
CA ASN A 12 -7.63 31.33 10.64
C ASN A 12 -7.44 31.80 12.09
N LYS A 13 -6.21 31.64 12.61
CA LYS A 13 -5.77 32.30 13.86
C LYS A 13 -5.40 33.75 13.54
N LEU A 14 -5.77 34.65 14.45
CA LEU A 14 -5.40 36.08 14.49
C LEU A 14 -3.97 36.29 13.97
N GLU A 15 -3.80 37.18 12.97
CA GLU A 15 -2.46 37.56 12.54
C GLU A 15 -1.75 38.20 13.75
N ALA A 16 -0.42 38.15 13.80
CA ALA A 16 0.37 38.91 14.78
C ALA A 16 0.06 40.42 14.80
N LYS A 17 -0.75 40.92 13.87
CA LYS A 17 -1.27 42.30 13.82
C LYS A 17 -2.58 42.49 14.57
N ASP A 18 -3.38 41.44 14.79
CA ASP A 18 -4.73 41.54 15.34
C ASP A 18 -4.77 41.58 16.87
N VAL A 19 -3.79 40.97 17.55
CA VAL A 19 -3.60 41.08 19.02
C VAL A 19 -3.23 42.52 19.44
N TRP A 20 -2.80 43.35 18.50
CA TRP A 20 -2.24 44.68 18.75
C TRP A 20 -3.21 45.83 18.43
N LYS A 21 -4.51 45.55 18.23
CA LYS A 21 -5.54 46.56 17.92
C LYS A 21 -5.92 47.45 19.11
N ASP A 22 -5.73 46.98 20.35
CA ASP A 22 -6.11 47.73 21.56
C ASP A 22 -5.06 48.78 22.01
N PHE A 23 -3.96 48.91 21.26
CA PHE A 23 -3.07 50.06 21.34
C PHE A 23 -3.15 50.88 20.07
N ASN A 24 -4.33 51.45 19.81
CA ASN A 24 -4.48 52.52 18.83
C ASN A 24 -3.46 53.62 19.17
N CYS A 25 -2.43 53.74 18.33
CA CYS A 25 -1.67 54.96 18.22
C CYS A 25 -2.65 56.12 18.01
N PRO A 26 -2.62 57.19 18.81
CA PRO A 26 -3.34 58.40 18.44
C PRO A 26 -2.84 58.82 17.05
N LYS A 27 -3.80 59.07 16.16
CA LYS A 27 -3.56 59.65 14.84
C LYS A 27 -2.60 60.82 14.98
N TYR A 28 -1.57 60.84 14.13
CA TYR A 28 -0.63 61.94 13.90
C TYR A 28 -1.12 63.27 14.47
N ILE A 29 -0.64 63.61 15.66
CA ILE A 29 -0.49 65.01 16.02
C ILE A 29 0.95 65.33 15.66
N ILE A 30 1.13 65.98 14.51
CA ILE A 30 2.30 66.80 14.26
C ILE A 30 2.32 67.83 15.39
N ARG A 31 3.04 67.54 16.48
CA ARG A 31 3.38 68.56 17.47
C ARG A 31 4.70 69.17 17.04
N PRO A 32 4.78 70.49 16.84
CA PRO A 32 6.05 71.17 16.68
C PRO A 32 6.85 70.98 17.96
N TYR A 33 8.17 70.89 17.81
CA TYR A 33 9.19 70.88 18.86
C TYR A 33 8.74 71.58 20.16
N PRO A 34 8.66 70.89 21.31
CA PRO A 34 8.70 71.57 22.59
C PRO A 34 10.15 71.96 22.85
N LYS A 35 10.45 73.26 22.79
CA LYS A 35 11.59 73.82 23.51
C LYS A 35 11.41 73.44 24.98
N THR A 36 12.25 72.53 25.47
CA THR A 36 12.30 72.20 26.90
C THR A 36 13.18 73.23 27.60
N ASP A 37 12.55 74.22 28.22
CA ASP A 37 13.16 75.23 29.12
C ASP A 37 13.57 74.64 30.50
N LYS A 38 14.14 73.43 30.52
CA LYS A 38 14.69 72.81 31.73
C LYS A 38 15.99 72.08 31.43
N LEU A 39 16.96 72.82 30.92
CA LEU A 39 18.38 72.49 30.96
C LEU A 39 19.07 73.59 31.78
N PRO A 40 19.91 73.30 32.77
CA PRO A 40 20.74 74.32 33.40
C PRO A 40 21.60 74.96 32.30
N GLU A 41 21.43 76.26 32.06
CA GLU A 41 22.08 77.03 30.97
C GLU A 41 23.62 77.11 31.08
N GLY A 42 24.24 76.43 32.05
CA GLY A 42 25.67 76.55 32.36
C GLY A 42 26.62 75.50 31.75
N ILE A 43 26.15 74.41 31.11
CA ILE A 43 27.06 73.28 30.73
C ILE A 43 27.29 73.14 29.21
N PHE A 44 26.45 73.71 28.34
CA PHE A 44 26.50 73.44 26.89
C PHE A 44 26.49 74.69 26.01
N HIS A 45 27.24 75.74 26.36
CA HIS A 45 27.47 76.85 25.43
C HIS A 45 28.62 76.52 24.47
N PHE A 46 28.29 75.86 23.37
CA PHE A 46 29.23 75.55 22.30
C PHE A 46 28.81 76.27 21.02
N ARG A 47 29.46 77.41 20.74
CA ARG A 47 29.33 78.14 19.47
C ARG A 47 30.28 77.57 18.41
N GLU A 48 29.84 77.73 17.16
CA GLU A 48 30.47 77.41 15.86
C GLU A 48 30.15 76.04 15.27
N TYR A 49 29.13 76.06 14.39
CA TYR A 49 28.64 74.96 13.58
C TYR A 49 29.53 74.76 12.35
N PHE A 50 30.33 73.70 12.38
CA PHE A 50 30.83 73.08 11.15
C PHE A 50 29.93 71.88 10.83
N LYS A 51 29.58 71.69 9.55
CA LYS A 51 28.94 70.47 9.04
C LYS A 51 29.96 69.33 9.16
N VAL A 52 30.05 68.75 10.35
CA VAL A 52 31.02 67.68 10.64
C VAL A 52 30.42 66.35 10.18
N ASP A 53 31.22 65.56 9.47
CA ASP A 53 30.85 64.21 9.07
C ASP A 53 30.46 63.37 10.30
N THR A 54 29.26 62.79 10.31
CA THR A 54 28.73 61.98 11.42
C THR A 54 29.67 60.81 11.75
N ASN A 55 30.40 60.27 10.77
CA ASN A 55 31.39 59.23 10.96
C ASN A 55 32.62 59.73 11.74
N TYR A 56 33.06 60.97 11.49
CA TYR A 56 34.16 61.59 12.24
C TYR A 56 33.78 61.82 13.71
N ILE A 57 32.54 62.22 14.00
CA ILE A 57 32.03 62.37 15.37
C ILE A 57 32.02 61.01 16.09
N LEU A 58 31.51 59.96 15.43
CA LEU A 58 31.47 58.60 15.99
C LEU A 58 32.87 58.02 16.25
N GLN A 59 33.84 58.22 15.35
CA GLN A 59 35.23 57.78 15.57
C GLN A 59 35.90 58.52 16.72
N LYS A 60 35.59 59.81 16.90
CA LYS A 60 36.09 60.61 18.02
C LYS A 60 35.45 60.17 19.33
N LEU A 61 34.15 59.86 19.34
CA LEU A 61 33.47 59.24 20.48
C LEU A 61 34.08 57.88 20.84
N ASP A 62 34.33 56.99 19.87
CA ASP A 62 34.95 55.68 20.10
C ASP A 62 36.36 55.80 20.71
N LYS A 63 37.17 56.76 20.22
CA LYS A 63 38.50 57.04 20.79
C LYS A 63 38.43 57.56 22.23
N LEU A 64 37.44 58.38 22.57
CA LEU A 64 37.26 58.91 23.93
C LEU A 64 36.71 57.86 24.89
N ILE A 65 35.85 56.98 24.42
CA ILE A 65 35.23 55.90 25.20
C ILE A 65 36.23 54.75 25.45
N SER A 66 37.11 54.47 24.48
CA SER A 66 38.09 53.38 24.57
C SER A 66 39.33 53.72 25.39
N ASP A 67 39.56 54.99 25.72
CA ASP A 67 40.72 55.45 26.50
C ASP A 67 40.39 55.45 28.01
N PRO A 68 41.08 54.63 28.84
CA PRO A 68 40.77 54.47 30.26
C PRO A 68 41.01 55.74 31.11
N ILE A 69 41.73 56.74 30.59
CA ILE A 69 42.04 57.98 31.31
C ILE A 69 41.03 59.09 30.95
N ILE A 70 40.49 59.09 29.73
CA ILE A 70 39.63 60.16 29.19
C ILE A 70 38.14 59.81 29.26
N SER A 71 37.80 58.54 29.52
CA SER A 71 36.43 58.03 29.68
C SER A 71 35.61 58.72 30.78
N ASN A 72 36.27 59.36 31.76
CA ASN A 72 35.63 60.11 32.85
C ASN A 72 35.21 61.55 32.46
N SER A 73 35.47 62.00 31.23
CA SER A 73 35.16 63.36 30.77
C SER A 73 33.69 63.54 30.34
N VAL A 74 32.76 63.42 31.30
CA VAL A 74 31.30 63.50 31.10
C VAL A 74 30.84 64.66 30.20
N PRO A 75 31.29 65.92 30.37
CA PRO A 75 30.79 67.04 29.58
C PRO A 75 31.16 66.94 28.10
N ARG A 76 32.34 66.38 27.81
CA ARG A 76 32.88 66.25 26.44
C ARG A 76 32.20 65.12 25.69
N ILE A 77 31.86 64.03 26.39
CA ILE A 77 31.10 62.91 25.85
C ILE A 77 29.65 63.33 25.59
N CYS A 78 28.98 64.00 26.55
CA CYS A 78 27.62 64.52 26.35
C CYS A 78 27.52 65.52 25.19
N ARG A 79 28.50 66.42 25.04
CA ARG A 79 28.55 67.36 23.91
C ARG A 79 28.58 66.63 22.57
N LEU A 80 29.47 65.65 22.42
CA LEU A 80 29.63 64.91 21.17
C LEU A 80 28.43 64.00 20.88
N LEU A 81 27.79 63.43 21.91
CA LEU A 81 26.53 62.70 21.77
C LEU A 81 25.38 63.61 21.34
N TYR A 82 25.30 64.83 21.89
CA TYR A 82 24.32 65.83 21.48
C TYR A 82 24.52 66.27 20.02
N GLU A 83 25.75 66.61 19.64
CA GLU A 83 26.11 66.97 18.26
C GLU A 83 25.80 65.83 17.27
N TYR A 84 26.08 64.57 17.65
CA TYR A 84 25.73 63.40 16.85
C TYR A 84 24.21 63.22 16.69
N LEU A 85 23.45 63.27 17.79
CA LEU A 85 21.99 63.09 17.77
C LEU A 85 21.26 64.21 17.02
N HIS A 86 21.82 65.43 17.03
CA HIS A 86 21.28 66.56 16.28
C HIS A 86 21.51 66.42 14.76
N GLU A 87 22.71 65.99 14.34
CA GLU A 87 23.05 65.84 12.91
C GLU A 87 22.44 64.59 12.25
N VAL A 88 22.27 63.49 13.00
CA VAL A 88 21.66 62.25 12.47
C VAL A 88 20.14 62.38 12.27
N GLY A 89 19.46 63.21 13.08
CA GLY A 89 18.01 63.31 13.07
C GLY A 89 17.35 61.94 13.26
N ASP A 90 16.51 61.52 12.30
CA ASP A 90 15.83 60.22 12.29
C ASP A 90 16.48 59.20 11.31
N ASN A 91 17.68 59.47 10.78
CA ASN A 91 18.26 58.74 9.64
C ASN A 91 19.58 58.00 9.97
N GLY A 92 19.51 56.92 10.76
CA GLY A 92 20.68 56.08 11.07
C GLY A 92 21.17 55.24 9.87
N LYS A 93 22.48 55.23 9.59
CA LYS A 93 23.09 54.44 8.50
C LYS A 93 23.65 53.09 8.98
N VAL A 94 23.63 52.08 8.11
CA VAL A 94 24.17 50.74 8.42
C VAL A 94 25.69 50.75 8.67
N LYS A 95 26.44 51.61 7.99
CA LYS A 95 27.91 51.71 8.14
C LYS A 95 28.34 52.19 9.52
N ASP A 96 27.49 52.96 10.18
CA ASP A 96 27.78 53.60 11.46
C ASP A 96 27.43 52.68 12.64
N LEU A 97 26.66 51.60 12.40
CA LEU A 97 26.23 50.61 13.41
C LEU A 97 27.37 50.04 14.28
N PRO A 98 28.57 49.67 13.78
CA PRO A 98 29.63 49.14 14.62
C PRO A 98 30.09 50.11 15.72
N LEU A 99 30.19 51.41 15.39
CA LEU A 99 30.55 52.45 16.35
C LEU A 99 29.38 52.76 17.29
N VAL A 100 28.16 52.79 16.76
CA VAL A 100 26.93 52.95 17.56
C VAL A 100 26.77 51.81 18.56
N ILE A 101 27.11 50.56 18.20
CA ILE A 101 27.07 49.40 19.10
C ILE A 101 27.98 49.61 20.30
N LYS A 102 29.21 50.07 20.08
CA LYS A 102 30.17 50.34 21.17
C LYS A 102 29.70 51.47 22.08
N ILE A 103 29.14 52.53 21.50
CA ILE A 103 28.62 53.68 22.25
C ILE A 103 27.40 53.28 23.09
N LEU A 104 26.45 52.53 22.52
CA LEU A 104 25.29 52.01 23.25
C LEU A 104 25.71 51.11 24.42
N LYS A 105 26.73 50.27 24.23
CA LYS A 105 27.27 49.42 25.29
C LYS A 105 27.89 50.26 26.41
N PHE A 106 28.73 51.25 26.07
CA PHE A 106 29.31 52.17 27.04
C PHE A 106 28.26 52.96 27.82
N LEU A 107 27.22 53.46 27.14
CA LEU A 107 26.13 54.16 27.79
C LEU A 107 25.35 53.23 28.72
N ALA A 108 25.02 52.02 28.29
CA ALA A 108 24.30 51.06 29.12
C ALA A 108 25.07 50.71 30.41
N GLU A 109 26.39 50.61 30.36
CA GLU A 109 27.25 50.33 31.53
C GLU A 109 27.37 51.54 32.49
N ASN A 110 27.28 52.78 31.98
CA ASN A 110 27.57 53.99 32.74
C ASN A 110 26.35 54.86 33.11
N VAL A 111 25.17 54.60 32.53
CA VAL A 111 23.93 55.37 32.81
C VAL A 111 23.50 55.28 34.29
N GLN A 112 23.81 54.19 34.98
CA GLN A 112 23.54 54.08 36.42
C GLN A 112 24.47 54.96 37.29
N LEU A 113 25.67 55.25 36.79
CA LEU A 113 26.70 56.01 37.53
C LEU A 113 26.63 57.52 37.20
N VAL A 114 26.22 57.89 35.99
CA VAL A 114 26.22 59.26 35.48
C VAL A 114 24.85 59.61 34.89
N LYS A 115 24.10 60.48 35.60
CA LYS A 115 22.73 60.87 35.22
C LYS A 115 22.66 61.66 33.92
N GLU A 116 23.69 62.41 33.55
CA GLU A 116 23.67 63.19 32.29
C GLU A 116 23.61 62.30 31.04
N TYR A 117 24.03 61.03 31.14
CA TYR A 117 23.95 60.07 30.03
C TYR A 117 22.55 59.51 29.79
N GLU A 118 21.63 59.61 30.75
CA GLU A 118 20.28 59.03 30.67
C GLU A 118 19.48 59.61 29.49
N LEU A 119 19.51 60.95 29.32
CA LEU A 119 18.82 61.66 28.23
C LEU A 119 19.35 61.25 26.85
N HIS A 120 20.68 61.16 26.71
CA HIS A 120 21.31 60.77 25.44
C HIS A 120 21.06 59.31 25.11
N PHE A 121 21.11 58.43 26.12
CA PHE A 121 20.84 57.01 25.97
C PHE A 121 19.39 56.73 25.58
N ASP A 122 18.43 57.39 26.23
CA ASP A 122 17.01 57.29 25.88
C ASP A 122 16.73 57.70 24.44
N ARG A 123 17.38 58.78 23.97
CA ARG A 123 17.25 59.24 22.59
C ARG A 123 17.92 58.26 21.61
N MET A 124 19.04 57.65 21.96
CA MET A 124 19.67 56.60 21.14
C MET A 124 18.79 55.33 21.05
N LEU A 125 18.11 54.95 22.13
CA LEU A 125 17.13 53.85 22.10
C LEU A 125 15.91 54.17 21.23
N GLU A 126 15.45 55.42 21.22
CA GLU A 126 14.40 55.87 20.30
C GLU A 126 14.82 55.75 18.82
N LEU A 127 16.09 56.07 18.51
CA LEU A 127 16.63 55.86 17.17
C LEU A 127 16.70 54.37 16.78
N CYS A 128 16.85 53.46 17.75
CA CYS A 128 16.83 52.02 17.50
C CYS A 128 15.45 51.52 17.01
N ASN A 129 14.37 52.28 17.21
CA ASN A 129 13.04 52.00 16.65
C ASN A 129 12.98 52.18 15.13
N LEU A 130 13.94 52.89 14.56
CA LEU A 130 13.98 53.16 13.13
C LEU A 130 14.93 52.18 12.43
N PRO A 131 14.51 51.57 11.31
CA PRO A 131 15.35 50.65 10.59
C PRO A 131 16.51 51.39 9.90
N PRO A 132 17.75 50.86 9.96
CA PRO A 132 18.88 51.58 9.40
C PRO A 132 18.81 51.65 7.87
N LEU A 133 19.35 52.74 7.32
CA LEU A 133 19.36 53.05 5.89
C LEU A 133 20.60 52.48 5.19
N LEU A 134 20.40 51.96 3.99
CA LEU A 134 21.44 51.48 3.07
C LEU A 134 21.85 52.61 2.13
N GLU A 135 23.15 52.80 1.91
CA GLU A 135 23.65 53.73 0.88
C GLU A 135 23.62 53.09 -0.51
N LYS A 136 23.76 51.76 -0.58
CA LYS A 136 23.69 50.96 -1.81
C LYS A 136 22.88 49.68 -1.59
N SER A 137 22.09 49.25 -2.57
CA SER A 137 21.19 48.07 -2.46
C SER A 137 21.90 46.75 -2.15
N PHE A 138 23.18 46.61 -2.51
CA PHE A 138 23.99 45.42 -2.27
C PHE A 138 24.55 45.32 -0.82
N GLU A 139 24.53 46.40 -0.04
CA GLU A 139 25.03 46.43 1.35
C GLU A 139 24.22 45.54 2.31
N GLY A 140 22.99 45.17 1.94
CA GLY A 140 22.16 44.26 2.75
C GLY A 140 22.69 42.81 2.82
N VAL A 141 23.59 42.41 1.92
CA VAL A 141 24.21 41.07 1.90
C VAL A 141 25.61 41.09 2.52
N THR A 142 26.38 42.17 2.32
CA THR A 142 27.73 42.30 2.89
C THR A 142 27.74 42.63 4.38
N ASN A 143 26.72 43.34 4.89
CA ASN A 143 26.66 43.77 6.29
C ASN A 143 25.83 42.84 7.21
N CYS A 144 25.60 41.58 6.82
CA CYS A 144 24.83 40.63 7.64
C CYS A 144 25.43 40.42 9.04
N HIS A 145 26.76 40.32 9.15
CA HIS A 145 27.46 40.15 10.44
C HIS A 145 27.30 41.36 11.37
N ILE A 146 27.28 42.59 10.82
CA ILE A 146 27.07 43.82 11.60
C ILE A 146 25.64 43.85 12.17
N LEU A 147 24.66 43.44 11.36
CA LEU A 147 23.27 43.32 11.82
C LEU A 147 23.11 42.19 12.85
N GLU A 148 23.83 41.08 12.73
CA GLU A 148 23.86 40.00 13.73
C GLU A 148 24.39 40.48 15.08
N GLN A 149 25.47 41.27 15.08
CA GLN A 149 26.01 41.91 16.29
C GLN A 149 25.06 42.94 16.88
N TYR A 150 24.37 43.71 16.03
CA TYR A 150 23.37 44.68 16.47
C TYR A 150 22.18 44.02 17.18
N PHE A 151 21.61 42.94 16.63
CA PHE A 151 20.55 42.19 17.31
C PHE A 151 21.03 41.52 18.61
N THR A 152 22.28 41.09 18.66
CA THR A 152 22.89 40.56 19.90
C THR A 152 22.96 41.63 20.98
N LEU A 153 23.44 42.84 20.64
CA LEU A 153 23.47 43.97 21.57
C LEU A 153 22.07 44.31 22.09
N LEU A 154 21.05 44.37 21.22
CA LEU A 154 19.68 44.62 21.67
C LEU A 154 19.21 43.55 22.68
N GLY A 155 19.66 42.31 22.53
CA GLY A 155 19.45 41.25 23.53
C GLY A 155 20.17 41.54 24.84
N ASP A 156 21.46 41.90 24.80
CA ASP A 156 22.25 42.22 25.98
C ASP A 156 21.66 43.43 26.76
N LEU A 157 21.14 44.42 26.03
CA LEU A 157 20.45 45.58 26.61
C LEU A 157 19.15 45.20 27.33
N LEU A 158 18.44 44.13 26.91
CA LEU A 158 17.27 43.64 27.65
C LEU A 158 17.64 43.05 29.01
N VAL A 159 18.89 42.57 29.18
CA VAL A 159 19.39 42.02 30.45
C VAL A 159 19.84 43.13 31.40
N ILE A 160 20.52 44.15 30.88
CA ILE A 160 21.20 45.18 31.69
C ILE A 160 20.25 46.29 32.14
N LEU A 161 19.22 46.62 31.34
CA LEU A 161 18.44 47.85 31.52
C LEU A 161 17.25 47.74 32.49
N PRO A 162 16.91 48.84 33.20
CA PRO A 162 15.72 48.91 34.05
C PRO A 162 14.41 48.90 33.25
N LYS A 163 13.29 48.60 33.94
CA LYS A 163 11.95 48.33 33.37
C LYS A 163 11.49 49.32 32.28
N HIS A 164 11.73 50.64 32.45
CA HIS A 164 11.28 51.66 31.49
C HIS A 164 12.08 51.66 30.18
N GLN A 165 13.40 51.49 30.27
CA GLN A 165 14.30 51.49 29.10
C GLN A 165 14.23 50.16 28.34
N ALA A 166 14.00 49.04 29.05
CA ALA A 166 13.76 47.74 28.43
C ALA A 166 12.50 47.72 27.53
N LEU A 167 11.47 48.54 27.83
CA LEU A 167 10.28 48.68 26.98
C LEU A 167 10.60 49.37 25.65
N LYS A 168 11.52 50.35 25.64
CA LYS A 168 11.98 50.99 24.40
C LYS A 168 12.74 50.00 23.52
N VAL A 169 13.54 49.11 24.12
CA VAL A 169 14.20 48.01 23.39
C VAL A 169 13.18 47.00 22.84
N HIS A 170 12.12 46.67 23.58
CA HIS A 170 11.01 45.85 23.06
C HIS A 170 10.33 46.49 21.84
N GLN A 171 10.05 47.80 21.90
CA GLN A 171 9.48 48.57 20.79
C GLN A 171 10.41 48.60 19.57
N ALA A 172 11.73 48.67 19.81
CA ALA A 172 12.74 48.62 18.76
C ALA A 172 12.74 47.26 18.04
N LEU A 173 12.73 46.16 18.79
CA LEU A 173 12.63 44.82 18.21
C LEU A 173 11.32 44.61 17.44
N HIS A 174 10.20 45.10 17.99
CA HIS A 174 8.89 45.01 17.34
C HIS A 174 8.84 45.77 16.00
N SER A 175 9.29 47.03 16.00
CA SER A 175 9.34 47.87 14.80
C SER A 175 10.26 47.30 13.72
N LEU A 176 11.42 46.76 14.09
CA LEU A 176 12.38 46.17 13.16
C LEU A 176 11.87 44.87 12.49
N LEU A 177 11.02 44.07 13.17
CA LEU A 177 10.63 42.73 12.73
C LEU A 177 9.23 42.61 12.08
N LEU A 178 8.27 43.50 12.40
CA LEU A 178 6.88 43.42 11.91
C LEU A 178 6.45 44.47 10.87
N ARG A 179 7.08 45.66 10.85
CA ARG A 179 6.82 46.83 9.97
C ARG A 179 5.44 46.91 9.27
N THR A 180 4.59 47.84 9.71
CA THR A 180 3.25 48.06 9.14
C THR A 180 3.16 49.10 8.01
N LYS A 181 4.17 49.99 7.78
CA LYS A 181 4.21 50.90 6.63
C LYS A 181 5.64 51.14 6.10
N LEU A 182 5.79 51.16 4.77
CA LEU A 182 7.03 51.51 4.06
C LEU A 182 6.92 52.96 3.59
N THR A 183 7.87 53.82 3.99
CA THR A 183 7.95 55.20 3.47
C THR A 183 9.19 55.46 2.62
N ASN A 184 10.22 54.59 2.62
CA ASN A 184 11.48 54.89 1.93
C ASN A 184 12.16 53.64 1.32
N VAL A 185 12.65 53.75 0.08
CA VAL A 185 13.20 52.63 -0.73
C VAL A 185 14.57 52.16 -0.24
N ASN A 186 15.32 53.05 0.41
CA ASN A 186 16.70 52.80 0.88
C ASN A 186 16.78 52.10 2.25
N VAL A 187 15.67 51.69 2.84
CA VAL A 187 15.63 51.01 4.15
C VAL A 187 16.01 49.54 4.00
N ILE A 188 16.75 48.97 4.96
CA ILE A 188 17.04 47.52 5.01
C ILE A 188 15.75 46.72 4.85
N LYS A 189 15.74 45.75 3.92
CA LYS A 189 14.57 44.88 3.72
C LYS A 189 14.35 43.97 4.93
N LEU A 190 13.09 43.78 5.28
CA LEU A 190 12.64 42.98 6.42
C LEU A 190 13.14 41.51 6.40
N LYS A 191 13.38 40.94 5.21
CA LYS A 191 14.01 39.60 5.07
C LYS A 191 15.44 39.55 5.62
N HIS A 192 16.23 40.62 5.46
CA HIS A 192 17.60 40.68 5.97
C HIS A 192 17.63 40.85 7.49
N CYS A 193 16.73 41.66 8.05
CA CYS A 193 16.56 41.78 9.51
C CYS A 193 16.22 40.43 10.15
N ARG A 194 15.27 39.68 9.57
CA ARG A 194 14.89 38.35 10.08
C ARG A 194 16.05 37.34 10.02
N ARG A 195 16.80 37.31 8.92
CA ARG A 195 17.96 36.43 8.76
C ARG A 195 19.12 36.78 9.72
N ALA A 196 19.38 38.07 9.95
CA ALA A 196 20.39 38.50 10.90
C ALA A 196 19.99 38.19 12.35
N MET A 197 18.71 38.38 12.68
CA MET A 197 18.16 37.99 13.98
C MET A 197 18.27 36.47 14.23
N GLU A 198 17.95 35.61 13.25
CA GLU A 198 18.10 34.14 13.35
C GLU A 198 19.54 33.71 13.73
N LYS A 199 20.54 34.39 13.15
CA LYS A 199 21.96 34.08 13.37
C LYS A 199 22.56 34.74 14.62
N SER A 200 21.97 35.82 15.09
CA SER A 200 22.39 36.52 16.32
C SER A 200 22.25 35.66 17.59
N LYS A 201 22.76 36.14 18.73
CA LYS A 201 22.54 35.49 20.04
C LYS A 201 21.21 35.89 20.70
N LEU A 202 20.46 36.82 20.11
CA LEU A 202 19.18 37.31 20.65
C LEU A 202 18.19 36.18 21.02
N PRO A 203 17.98 35.14 20.18
CA PRO A 203 17.05 34.06 20.53
C PRO A 203 17.47 33.27 21.77
N LEU A 204 18.77 33.16 22.05
CA LEU A 204 19.30 32.46 23.23
C LEU A 204 19.10 33.32 24.48
N ILE A 205 19.48 34.61 24.40
CA ILE A 205 19.37 35.58 25.49
C ILE A 205 17.91 35.74 25.96
N VAL A 206 16.97 35.80 25.03
CA VAL A 206 15.53 35.93 25.37
C VAL A 206 14.99 34.68 26.09
N VAL A 207 15.50 33.48 25.76
CA VAL A 207 15.11 32.23 26.46
C VAL A 207 15.68 32.21 27.88
N GLU A 208 16.93 32.63 28.07
CA GLU A 208 17.55 32.77 29.40
C GLU A 208 16.78 33.80 30.25
N LEU A 209 16.39 34.92 29.65
CA LEU A 209 15.56 35.95 30.30
C LEU A 209 14.19 35.41 30.71
N LEU A 210 13.54 34.57 29.88
CA LEU A 210 12.26 33.95 30.23
C LEU A 210 12.39 33.03 31.45
N GLN A 211 13.51 32.32 31.57
CA GLN A 211 13.78 31.47 32.72
C GLN A 211 13.98 32.29 34.00
N ALA A 212 14.67 33.43 33.92
CA ALA A 212 14.97 34.29 35.06
C ALA A 212 13.86 35.31 35.41
N SER A 213 12.83 35.47 34.57
CA SER A 213 11.88 36.57 34.71
C SER A 213 10.92 36.44 35.90
N PHE A 214 10.60 37.56 36.55
CA PHE A 214 9.50 37.65 37.52
C PHE A 214 8.12 37.61 36.82
N PRO A 215 7.04 37.22 37.52
CA PRO A 215 5.69 37.14 36.95
C PRO A 215 5.22 38.39 36.21
N ASP A 216 5.55 39.59 36.71
CA ASP A 216 5.13 40.86 36.08
C ASP A 216 5.80 41.14 34.72
N ILE A 217 6.99 40.57 34.50
CA ILE A 217 7.80 40.77 33.29
C ILE A 217 7.63 39.60 32.32
N TYR A 218 7.20 38.44 32.83
CA TYR A 218 7.04 37.20 32.06
C TYR A 218 6.17 37.37 30.80
N PRO A 219 4.97 38.00 30.83
CA PRO A 219 4.18 38.20 29.61
C PRO A 219 4.92 39.00 28.53
N LYS A 220 5.69 40.01 28.91
CA LYS A 220 6.42 40.89 27.97
C LYS A 220 7.57 40.15 27.28
N ILE A 221 8.29 39.32 28.03
CA ILE A 221 9.36 38.48 27.45
C ILE A 221 8.74 37.38 26.58
N LEU A 222 7.61 36.82 27.00
CA LEU A 222 6.87 35.84 26.24
C LEU A 222 6.33 36.42 24.92
N ASP A 223 5.90 37.69 24.92
CA ASP A 223 5.52 38.44 23.72
C ASP A 223 6.70 38.54 22.73
N LEU A 224 7.92 38.77 23.22
CA LEU A 224 9.12 38.75 22.36
C LEU A 224 9.37 37.36 21.79
N ILE A 225 9.21 36.30 22.57
CA ILE A 225 9.37 34.92 22.07
C ILE A 225 8.31 34.61 21.02
N PHE A 226 7.07 35.06 21.22
CA PHE A 226 6.02 34.93 20.22
C PHE A 226 6.38 35.67 18.92
N LEU A 227 6.85 36.91 19.03
CA LEU A 227 7.30 37.72 17.91
C LEU A 227 8.44 37.05 17.14
N LEU A 228 9.46 36.55 17.83
CA LEU A 228 10.61 35.91 17.21
C LEU A 228 10.22 34.58 16.54
N SER A 229 9.39 33.77 17.19
CA SER A 229 8.94 32.48 16.66
C SER A 229 7.97 32.62 15.48
N SER A 230 7.12 33.66 15.46
CA SER A 230 6.13 33.88 14.40
C SER A 230 6.71 34.52 13.15
N THR A 231 7.86 35.21 13.25
CA THR A 231 8.41 36.01 12.15
C THR A 231 9.38 35.25 11.22
N SER A 232 10.13 34.25 11.71
CA SER A 232 10.92 33.35 10.86
C SER A 232 11.28 32.01 11.53
N ARG A 233 12.15 31.18 10.95
CA ARG A 233 12.46 29.80 11.43
C ARG A 233 13.40 29.77 12.65
N VAL A 234 13.42 30.86 13.42
CA VAL A 234 14.24 31.07 14.63
C VAL A 234 13.93 30.06 15.73
N SER A 235 12.72 29.50 15.70
CA SER A 235 12.23 28.48 16.62
C SER A 235 13.20 27.31 16.78
N CYS A 236 13.93 26.89 15.74
CA CYS A 236 14.91 25.80 15.87
C CYS A 236 16.01 26.09 16.90
N ARG A 237 16.55 27.31 16.96
CA ARG A 237 17.61 27.67 17.94
C ARG A 237 17.08 27.85 19.35
N MET A 238 15.84 28.34 19.50
CA MET A 238 15.21 28.41 20.82
C MET A 238 14.88 27.01 21.36
N LEU A 239 14.52 26.08 20.47
CA LEU A 239 14.28 24.68 20.82
C LEU A 239 15.56 23.96 21.25
N GLU A 240 16.73 24.30 20.68
CA GLU A 240 18.04 23.79 21.15
C GLU A 240 18.33 24.18 22.61
N VAL A 241 17.84 25.32 23.08
CA VAL A 241 17.96 25.79 24.48
C VAL A 241 16.78 25.33 25.35
N ASN A 242 15.97 24.39 24.87
CA ASN A 242 14.82 23.84 25.59
C ASN A 242 13.80 24.90 26.07
N VAL A 243 13.52 25.93 25.26
CA VAL A 243 12.51 26.96 25.59
C VAL A 243 11.15 26.38 26.02
N LEU A 244 10.78 25.22 25.45
CA LEU A 244 9.55 24.50 25.79
C LEU A 244 9.53 24.08 27.26
N ASN A 245 10.67 23.67 27.84
CA ASN A 245 10.74 23.27 29.24
C ASN A 245 10.36 24.43 30.16
N THR A 246 10.90 25.61 29.90
CA THR A 246 10.60 26.82 30.66
C THR A 246 9.13 27.21 30.55
N ILE A 247 8.55 27.17 29.33
CA ILE A 247 7.15 27.51 29.12
C ILE A 247 6.22 26.49 29.81
N PHE A 248 6.46 25.18 29.67
CA PHE A 248 5.62 24.14 30.29
C PHE A 248 5.65 24.18 31.82
N ILE A 249 6.82 24.44 32.44
CA ILE A 249 6.91 24.62 33.89
C ILE A 249 6.09 25.84 34.34
N ARG A 250 6.09 26.91 33.54
CA ARG A 250 5.43 28.19 33.86
C ARG A 250 4.05 28.36 33.24
N MET A 251 3.45 27.29 32.72
CA MET A 251 2.10 27.31 32.15
C MET A 251 1.04 27.67 33.20
N ASP A 252 1.24 27.24 34.44
CA ASP A 252 0.39 27.57 35.58
C ASP A 252 1.15 28.46 36.57
N LEU A 253 0.66 29.68 36.80
CA LEU A 253 1.35 30.67 37.63
C LEU A 253 1.47 30.22 39.10
N PRO A 254 0.41 29.70 39.77
CA PRO A 254 0.51 29.20 41.13
C PRO A 254 1.51 28.04 41.28
N TYR A 255 1.51 27.07 40.36
CA TYR A 255 2.49 25.98 40.38
C TYR A 255 3.92 26.51 40.21
N ALA A 256 4.14 27.41 39.25
CA ALA A 256 5.44 27.96 38.93
C ALA A 256 6.06 28.82 40.04
N THR A 257 5.23 29.42 40.90
CA THR A 257 5.67 30.34 41.96
C THR A 257 5.81 29.69 43.32
N GLN A 258 5.06 28.62 43.62
CA GLN A 258 5.07 27.97 44.94
C GLN A 258 6.02 26.77 45.02
N LEU A 259 6.25 26.05 43.91
CA LEU A 259 6.88 24.73 43.92
C LEU A 259 7.82 24.55 42.71
N HIS A 260 9.12 24.78 42.90
CA HIS A 260 10.09 24.49 41.84
C HIS A 260 10.42 22.99 41.77
N CYS A 261 10.05 22.36 40.65
CA CYS A 261 10.44 20.99 40.30
C CYS A 261 10.06 19.90 41.31
N THR A 262 9.00 20.10 42.09
CA THR A 262 8.41 19.05 42.94
C THR A 262 7.15 18.49 42.31
N ARG A 263 6.79 17.26 42.70
CA ARG A 263 5.52 16.66 42.29
C ARG A 263 4.36 17.57 42.72
N PRO A 264 3.47 17.96 41.80
CA PRO A 264 2.35 18.84 42.13
C PRO A 264 1.42 18.17 43.15
N PRO A 265 0.82 18.94 44.07
CA PRO A 265 -0.17 18.41 44.99
C PRO A 265 -1.45 18.03 44.24
N ASP A 266 -2.20 17.07 44.81
CA ASP A 266 -3.51 16.67 44.30
C ASP A 266 -4.64 17.66 44.71
N SER A 267 -4.28 18.83 45.23
CA SER A 267 -5.20 19.92 45.56
C SER A 267 -5.02 21.13 44.62
N LEU A 268 -6.08 21.92 44.46
CA LEU A 268 -6.04 23.16 43.72
C LEU A 268 -5.22 24.20 44.49
N LEU A 269 -4.15 24.71 43.87
CA LEU A 269 -3.30 25.74 44.45
C LEU A 269 -4.00 27.10 44.32
N ILE A 270 -4.24 27.74 45.47
CA ILE A 270 -4.81 29.08 45.56
C ILE A 270 -3.66 30.08 45.37
N GLY A 271 -3.80 30.98 44.41
CA GLY A 271 -2.79 31.99 44.11
C GLY A 271 -3.22 32.93 42.98
N ASN A 272 -2.37 33.90 42.66
CA ASN A 272 -2.59 34.79 41.52
C ASN A 272 -2.55 33.99 40.21
N GLU A 273 -3.51 34.26 39.32
CA GLU A 273 -3.63 33.59 38.03
C GLU A 273 -3.18 34.51 36.89
N TYR A 274 -2.82 33.91 35.77
CA TYR A 274 -2.58 34.67 34.55
C TYR A 274 -3.90 35.24 34.01
N SER A 275 -3.83 36.43 33.40
CA SER A 275 -4.95 36.94 32.61
C SER A 275 -5.25 36.03 31.41
N ASP A 276 -6.47 36.12 30.88
CA ASP A 276 -6.86 35.39 29.67
C ASP A 276 -5.91 35.70 28.50
N ASP A 277 -5.48 36.96 28.35
CA ASP A 277 -4.54 37.39 27.32
C ASP A 277 -3.17 36.71 27.45
N THR A 278 -2.67 36.61 28.69
CA THR A 278 -1.39 35.94 28.96
C THR A 278 -1.50 34.44 28.69
N THR A 279 -2.62 33.81 29.05
CA THR A 279 -2.86 32.39 28.77
C THR A 279 -2.94 32.12 27.27
N LEU A 280 -3.62 33.00 26.51
CA LEU A 280 -3.69 32.92 25.06
C LEU A 280 -2.31 33.13 24.42
N LEU A 281 -1.52 34.06 24.95
CA LEU A 281 -0.14 34.29 24.52
C LEU A 281 0.72 33.04 24.73
N ILE A 282 0.64 32.39 25.90
CA ILE A 282 1.31 31.11 26.16
C ILE A 282 0.92 30.08 25.10
N MET A 283 -0.38 29.88 24.84
CA MET A 283 -0.81 28.91 23.81
C MET A 283 -0.31 29.26 22.41
N ASN A 284 -0.38 30.54 22.01
CA ASN A 284 0.08 31.00 20.71
C ASN A 284 1.59 30.84 20.54
N THR A 285 2.38 31.08 21.60
CA THR A 285 3.83 30.86 21.59
C THR A 285 4.16 29.38 21.42
N LEU A 286 3.50 28.49 22.15
CA LEU A 286 3.68 27.05 22.04
C LEU A 286 3.36 26.57 20.62
N TRP A 287 2.22 26.97 20.05
CA TRP A 287 1.89 26.60 18.67
C TRP A 287 2.86 27.16 17.63
N SER A 288 3.32 28.39 17.81
CA SER A 288 4.32 29.01 16.93
C SER A 288 5.65 28.22 16.95
N LEU A 289 6.09 27.79 18.14
CA LEU A 289 7.26 26.94 18.31
C LEU A 289 7.02 25.54 17.71
N MET A 290 5.90 24.90 18.00
CA MET A 290 5.56 23.56 17.50
C MET A 290 5.40 23.55 15.96
N LYS A 291 4.93 24.62 15.32
CA LYS A 291 4.81 24.73 13.86
C LYS A 291 6.13 24.51 13.12
N SER A 292 7.25 24.78 13.77
CA SER A 292 8.58 24.51 13.22
C SER A 292 8.99 23.04 13.24
N ILE A 293 8.34 22.23 14.09
CA ILE A 293 8.63 20.83 14.36
C ILE A 293 7.71 19.90 13.54
N ILE A 294 6.49 20.37 13.21
CA ILE A 294 5.42 19.55 12.60
C ILE A 294 5.75 18.94 11.21
N PRO A 295 6.65 19.48 10.35
CA PRO A 295 7.12 18.73 9.17
C PRO A 295 8.24 17.74 9.57
N PRO A 296 8.02 16.40 9.50
CA PRO A 296 9.00 15.41 9.95
C PRO A 296 10.31 15.42 9.15
N ASN A 297 10.28 15.91 7.90
CA ASN A 297 11.45 15.95 7.02
C ASN A 297 12.40 17.15 7.28
N SER A 298 12.07 18.03 8.24
CA SER A 298 12.90 19.20 8.59
C SER A 298 13.31 19.25 10.05
N MET A 299 13.28 18.12 10.75
CA MET A 299 13.77 18.02 12.13
C MET A 299 15.29 18.23 12.13
N PRO A 300 15.85 19.21 12.87
CA PRO A 300 17.29 19.35 13.04
C PRO A 300 17.85 18.12 13.76
N THR A 301 18.92 17.52 13.23
CA THR A 301 19.57 16.30 13.74
C THR A 301 20.01 16.38 15.21
N ASN A 302 20.10 17.59 15.79
CA ASN A 302 20.51 17.84 17.17
C ASN A 302 19.36 17.72 18.20
N LEU A 303 18.09 17.81 17.79
CA LEU A 303 16.93 17.67 18.69
C LEU A 303 16.68 16.23 19.12
N ASN A 304 17.07 15.24 18.32
CA ASN A 304 16.98 13.82 18.74
C ASN A 304 17.97 13.47 19.88
N LYS A 305 18.94 14.35 20.15
CA LYS A 305 19.90 14.22 21.27
C LYS A 305 19.56 15.14 22.45
N SER A 306 18.54 16.00 22.36
CA SER A 306 18.13 16.82 23.50
C SER A 306 17.57 15.89 24.58
N SER A 307 18.23 15.94 25.74
CA SER A 307 17.93 15.20 26.97
C SER A 307 16.44 14.98 27.18
N THR A 308 16.06 13.76 27.57
CA THR A 308 14.76 13.44 28.20
C THR A 308 14.33 14.62 29.09
N PRO A 309 13.11 15.15 28.92
CA PRO A 309 12.67 16.32 29.66
C PRO A 309 12.71 15.98 31.16
N ALA A 310 13.11 16.94 31.98
CA ALA A 310 13.00 16.77 33.42
C ALA A 310 11.53 16.55 33.80
N HIS A 311 11.24 15.63 34.73
CA HIS A 311 9.87 15.29 35.13
C HIS A 311 9.02 16.51 35.51
N CYS A 312 9.65 17.57 36.02
CA CYS A 312 9.01 18.85 36.34
C CYS A 312 8.30 19.53 35.15
N VAL A 313 8.81 19.35 33.94
CA VAL A 313 8.24 19.91 32.70
C VAL A 313 6.86 19.31 32.46
N LEU A 314 6.79 17.98 32.52
CA LEU A 314 5.55 17.25 32.30
C LEU A 314 4.57 17.42 33.47
N TRP A 315 5.06 17.62 34.69
CA TRP A 315 4.22 17.97 35.83
C TRP A 315 3.56 19.34 35.67
N GLY A 316 4.27 20.36 35.19
CA GLY A 316 3.69 21.68 34.90
C GLY A 316 2.60 21.60 33.84
N LEU A 317 2.86 20.87 32.75
CA LEU A 317 1.85 20.60 31.71
C LEU A 317 0.63 19.86 32.27
N CYS A 318 0.86 18.79 33.05
CA CYS A 318 -0.20 18.00 33.67
C CYS A 318 -1.06 18.87 34.59
N TYR A 319 -0.44 19.65 35.47
CA TYR A 319 -1.14 20.48 36.43
C TYR A 319 -1.98 21.57 35.77
N ALA A 320 -1.40 22.26 34.79
CA ALA A 320 -2.12 23.24 33.98
C ALA A 320 -3.30 22.61 33.25
N PHE A 321 -3.14 21.39 32.71
CA PHE A 321 -4.25 20.64 32.09
C PHE A 321 -5.37 20.36 33.10
N LYS A 322 -5.05 19.87 34.30
CA LYS A 322 -6.04 19.64 35.38
C LYS A 322 -6.78 20.92 35.76
N ARG A 323 -6.06 22.05 35.94
CA ARG A 323 -6.68 23.34 36.29
C ARG A 323 -7.64 23.84 35.20
N GLN A 324 -7.24 23.77 33.93
CA GLN A 324 -8.10 24.21 32.83
C GLN A 324 -9.37 23.36 32.70
N ILE A 325 -9.31 22.08 33.05
CA ILE A 325 -10.49 21.21 33.15
C ILE A 325 -11.39 21.66 34.31
N CYS A 326 -10.81 21.89 35.49
CA CYS A 326 -11.53 22.40 36.66
C CYS A 326 -12.30 23.69 36.35
N TYR A 327 -11.73 24.61 35.57
CA TYR A 327 -12.37 25.87 35.21
C TYR A 327 -13.27 25.82 33.98
N SER A 328 -13.17 24.76 33.16
CA SER A 328 -14.01 24.59 31.98
C SER A 328 -15.51 24.51 32.31
N GLN A 329 -15.88 24.11 33.53
CA GLN A 329 -17.27 24.09 34.00
C GLN A 329 -17.87 25.48 34.19
N TYR A 330 -17.04 26.52 34.36
CA TYR A 330 -17.48 27.89 34.65
C TYR A 330 -17.38 28.81 33.44
N ARG A 331 -16.38 28.59 32.55
CA ARG A 331 -16.04 29.52 31.46
C ARG A 331 -15.73 28.80 30.15
N SER A 332 -16.32 29.29 29.05
CA SER A 332 -16.07 28.76 27.69
C SER A 332 -14.64 29.01 27.20
N PHE A 333 -13.98 30.08 27.68
CA PHE A 333 -12.57 30.35 27.39
C PHE A 333 -11.67 29.19 27.85
N ASN A 334 -11.85 28.71 29.08
CA ASN A 334 -11.08 27.60 29.65
C ASN A 334 -11.36 26.27 28.93
N ALA A 335 -12.58 26.06 28.44
CA ALA A 335 -12.90 24.90 27.60
C ALA A 335 -12.10 24.87 26.29
N ARG A 336 -11.89 26.04 25.65
CA ARG A 336 -11.01 26.16 24.47
C ARG A 336 -9.55 25.89 24.80
N ILE A 337 -9.05 26.48 25.89
CA ILE A 337 -7.64 26.28 26.30
C ILE A 337 -7.37 24.82 26.68
N ARG A 338 -8.30 24.15 27.37
CA ARG A 338 -8.23 22.71 27.64
C ARG A 338 -8.04 21.90 26.35
N ASN A 339 -8.82 22.21 25.31
CA ASN A 339 -8.74 21.52 24.02
C ASN A 339 -7.41 21.77 23.31
N GLU A 340 -6.91 23.00 23.37
CA GLU A 340 -5.58 23.35 22.83
C GLU A 340 -4.46 22.60 23.58
N ILE A 341 -4.54 22.46 24.92
CA ILE A 341 -3.58 21.68 25.71
C ILE A 341 -3.65 20.19 25.35
N ALA A 342 -4.85 19.62 25.19
CA ALA A 342 -5.00 18.23 24.75
C ALA A 342 -4.37 18.01 23.35
N MET A 343 -4.59 18.94 22.42
CA MET A 343 -3.93 18.90 21.12
C MET A 343 -2.41 18.99 21.23
N LEU A 344 -1.88 19.84 22.12
CA LEU A 344 -0.44 19.90 22.37
C LEU A 344 0.10 18.56 22.89
N ILE A 345 -0.59 17.91 23.83
CA ILE A 345 -0.24 16.55 24.31
C ILE A 345 -0.21 15.56 23.15
N PHE A 346 -1.21 15.59 22.27
CA PHE A 346 -1.26 14.74 21.07
C PHE A 346 -0.08 14.97 20.11
N VAL A 347 0.31 16.23 19.90
CA VAL A 347 1.47 16.56 19.05
C VAL A 347 2.78 16.14 19.72
N ILE A 348 2.91 16.33 21.04
CA ILE A 348 4.09 15.92 21.82
C ILE A 348 4.29 14.40 21.71
N LEU A 349 3.23 13.60 21.85
CA LEU A 349 3.29 12.15 21.69
C LEU A 349 3.86 11.72 20.33
N ASN A 350 3.43 12.38 19.27
CA ASN A 350 3.86 12.06 17.91
C ASN A 350 5.27 12.57 17.58
N THR A 351 5.69 13.69 18.18
CA THR A 351 6.97 14.35 17.88
C THR A 351 8.10 13.92 18.80
N PHE A 352 7.79 13.54 20.05
CA PHE A 352 8.75 13.20 21.09
C PHE A 352 8.37 11.90 21.82
N PRO A 353 8.50 10.73 21.18
CA PRO A 353 8.16 9.44 21.79
C PRO A 353 9.04 9.08 23.01
N SER A 354 10.19 9.75 23.19
CA SER A 354 11.08 9.56 24.34
C SER A 354 10.57 10.20 25.64
N TRP A 355 9.51 11.02 25.58
CA TRP A 355 8.96 11.71 26.75
C TRP A 355 8.07 10.77 27.57
N ASN A 356 8.45 10.50 28.82
CA ASN A 356 7.74 9.57 29.69
C ASN A 356 6.46 10.18 30.31
N LEU A 357 5.37 10.14 29.55
CA LEU A 357 4.04 10.65 29.97
C LEU A 357 3.35 9.81 31.06
N VAL A 358 3.83 8.59 31.29
CA VAL A 358 3.31 7.68 32.33
C VAL A 358 3.71 8.20 33.70
N SER A 359 5.00 8.43 33.90
CA SER A 359 5.59 8.91 35.16
C SER A 359 5.13 10.32 35.56
N SER A 360 4.69 11.13 34.60
CA SER A 360 4.23 12.49 34.84
C SER A 360 2.77 12.59 35.29
N GLY A 361 2.02 11.48 35.21
CA GLY A 361 0.58 11.44 35.48
C GLY A 361 -0.29 12.03 34.37
N VAL A 362 0.30 12.46 33.23
CA VAL A 362 -0.47 12.96 32.08
C VAL A 362 -1.28 11.83 31.46
N ALA A 363 -0.71 10.63 31.34
CA ALA A 363 -1.41 9.47 30.79
C ALA A 363 -2.64 9.08 31.63
N ASP A 364 -2.51 8.97 32.96
CA ASP A 364 -3.64 8.66 33.86
C ASP A 364 -4.70 9.76 33.81
N ALA A 365 -4.30 11.04 33.78
CA ALA A 365 -5.23 12.16 33.66
C ALA A 365 -6.04 12.10 32.35
N VAL A 366 -5.39 11.88 31.20
CA VAL A 366 -6.08 11.74 29.91
C VAL A 366 -7.10 10.60 29.92
N ILE A 367 -6.72 9.44 30.48
CA ILE A 367 -7.61 8.27 30.58
C ILE A 367 -8.80 8.58 31.50
N GLU A 368 -8.56 9.16 32.67
CA GLU A 368 -9.59 9.57 33.62
C GLU A 368 -10.58 10.56 33.00
N TYR A 369 -10.08 11.55 32.24
CA TYR A 369 -10.94 12.55 31.62
C TYR A 369 -11.75 12.01 30.44
N LEU A 370 -11.22 11.05 29.68
CA LEU A 370 -12.01 10.40 28.63
C LEU A 370 -13.19 9.64 29.23
N VAL A 371 -12.94 8.86 30.29
CA VAL A 371 -14.00 8.16 31.03
C VAL A 371 -14.99 9.16 31.66
N GLY A 372 -14.46 10.24 32.24
CA GLY A 372 -15.24 11.28 32.89
C GLY A 372 -16.14 12.08 31.95
N VAL A 373 -15.68 12.40 30.73
CA VAL A 373 -16.48 13.12 29.73
C VAL A 373 -17.73 12.31 29.34
N GLU A 374 -17.59 11.00 29.19
CA GLU A 374 -18.71 10.16 28.77
C GLU A 374 -19.65 9.77 29.92
N THR A 375 -19.11 9.57 31.12
CA THR A 375 -19.92 9.39 32.34
C THR A 375 -20.55 10.69 32.85
N GLY A 376 -20.13 11.83 32.31
CA GLY A 376 -20.62 13.18 32.61
C GLY A 376 -19.91 13.87 33.78
N THR A 377 -19.08 13.16 34.54
CA THR A 377 -18.32 13.73 35.67
C THR A 377 -16.93 13.14 35.79
N ALA A 378 -15.92 13.98 36.05
CA ALA A 378 -14.60 13.53 36.52
C ALA A 378 -14.25 14.18 37.85
N ARG A 379 -13.48 13.46 38.67
CA ARG A 379 -12.87 14.07 39.85
C ARG A 379 -11.56 14.74 39.42
N VAL A 380 -11.46 16.05 39.65
CA VAL A 380 -10.23 16.81 39.40
C VAL A 380 -9.83 17.48 40.69
N PHE A 381 -8.62 17.17 41.16
CA PHE A 381 -8.18 17.52 42.50
C PHE A 381 -9.15 16.97 43.57
N SER A 382 -9.94 17.85 44.20
CA SER A 382 -11.00 17.51 45.16
C SER A 382 -12.41 17.86 44.67
N GLU A 383 -12.54 18.38 43.45
CA GLU A 383 -13.82 18.83 42.88
C GLU A 383 -14.38 17.78 41.90
N LEU A 384 -15.71 17.67 41.86
CA LEU A 384 -16.42 16.90 40.85
C LEU A 384 -16.77 17.83 39.69
N VAL A 385 -15.98 17.76 38.62
CA VAL A 385 -16.17 18.55 37.41
C VAL A 385 -17.26 17.90 36.57
N LYS A 386 -18.29 18.67 36.23
CA LYS A 386 -19.35 18.25 35.30
C LYS A 386 -18.98 18.65 33.88
N PHE A 387 -19.01 17.69 32.96
CA PHE A 387 -18.84 17.98 31.54
C PHE A 387 -20.19 18.32 30.90
N GLY A 388 -20.19 19.35 30.05
CA GLY A 388 -21.35 19.69 29.24
C GLY A 388 -21.44 18.83 27.97
N ARG A 389 -22.39 19.16 27.09
CA ARG A 389 -22.47 18.65 25.70
C ARG A 389 -22.30 19.80 24.71
N THR A 390 -21.27 20.62 24.92
CA THR A 390 -20.93 21.71 24.00
C THR A 390 -20.13 21.18 22.81
N ASN A 391 -20.03 21.97 21.72
CA ASN A 391 -19.14 21.61 20.61
C ASN A 391 -17.67 21.48 21.07
N GLU A 392 -17.25 22.25 22.07
CA GLU A 392 -15.90 22.15 22.64
C GLU A 392 -15.70 20.81 23.38
N ASP A 393 -16.72 20.28 24.04
CA ASP A 393 -16.62 18.95 24.68
C ASP A 393 -16.54 17.82 23.65
N LEU A 394 -17.25 17.97 22.51
CA LEU A 394 -17.15 17.04 21.40
C LEU A 394 -15.74 17.04 20.76
N PHE A 395 -15.15 18.23 20.57
CA PHE A 395 -13.77 18.31 20.10
C PHE A 395 -12.79 17.72 21.12
N PHE A 396 -13.00 17.98 22.41
CA PHE A 396 -12.18 17.43 23.48
C PHE A 396 -12.17 15.90 23.46
N GLU A 397 -13.36 15.29 23.45
CA GLU A 397 -13.51 13.84 23.46
C GLU A 397 -12.85 13.17 22.25
N LYS A 398 -13.03 13.76 21.07
CA LYS A 398 -12.31 13.33 19.86
C LYS A 398 -10.79 13.31 20.06
N ILE A 399 -10.23 14.37 20.64
CA ILE A 399 -8.78 14.50 20.83
C ILE A 399 -8.29 13.47 21.83
N LEU A 400 -9.02 13.26 22.94
CA LEU A 400 -8.69 12.24 23.93
C LEU A 400 -8.71 10.83 23.34
N LEU A 401 -9.71 10.48 22.50
CA LEU A 401 -9.75 9.22 21.77
C LEU A 401 -8.50 9.02 20.90
N LEU A 402 -8.03 10.07 20.22
CA LEU A 402 -6.80 10.03 19.43
C LEU A 402 -5.54 9.91 20.28
N ILE A 403 -5.49 10.52 21.46
CA ILE A 403 -4.34 10.40 22.37
C ILE A 403 -4.24 8.97 22.90
N VAL A 404 -5.36 8.39 23.32
CA VAL A 404 -5.41 7.05 23.91
C VAL A 404 -4.90 5.99 22.93
N THR A 405 -5.16 6.11 21.63
CA THR A 405 -4.62 5.15 20.65
C THR A 405 -3.11 5.15 20.56
N HIS A 406 -2.46 6.30 20.77
CA HIS A 406 -1.00 6.40 20.81
C HIS A 406 -0.45 5.95 22.16
N LEU A 407 -1.15 6.24 23.26
CA LEU A 407 -0.79 5.74 24.59
C LEU A 407 -0.84 4.21 24.68
N ALA A 408 -1.72 3.56 23.91
CA ALA A 408 -1.85 2.10 23.87
C ALA A 408 -0.62 1.37 23.28
N GLU A 409 0.32 2.09 22.67
CA GLU A 409 1.62 1.53 22.24
C GLU A 409 2.55 1.25 23.43
N VAL A 410 2.31 1.88 24.58
CA VAL A 410 3.11 1.73 25.80
C VAL A 410 2.40 0.80 26.78
N ASP A 411 2.98 -0.36 27.09
CA ASP A 411 2.34 -1.39 27.92
C ASP A 411 1.95 -0.89 29.33
N ALA A 412 2.73 0.02 29.93
CA ALA A 412 2.39 0.61 31.22
C ALA A 412 1.09 1.42 31.20
N CYS A 413 0.72 2.03 30.06
CA CYS A 413 -0.55 2.73 29.92
C CYS A 413 -1.73 1.75 29.89
N ILE A 414 -1.55 0.54 29.38
CA ILE A 414 -2.60 -0.48 29.29
C ILE A 414 -3.14 -0.80 30.70
N LEU A 415 -2.26 -0.96 31.69
CA LEU A 415 -2.65 -1.18 33.09
C LEU A 415 -3.51 -0.04 33.66
N PHE A 416 -3.22 1.21 33.30
CA PHE A 416 -4.04 2.36 33.71
C PHE A 416 -5.40 2.35 33.00
N MET A 417 -5.43 2.02 31.71
CA MET A 417 -6.67 1.91 30.93
C MET A 417 -7.57 0.81 31.50
N GLU A 418 -6.99 -0.32 31.87
CA GLU A 418 -7.71 -1.43 32.49
C GLU A 418 -8.28 -1.04 33.85
N ARG A 419 -7.46 -0.45 34.72
CA ARG A 419 -7.90 0.00 36.06
C ARG A 419 -9.05 1.01 36.00
N ARG A 420 -9.12 1.83 34.95
CA ARG A 420 -10.14 2.87 34.76
C ARG A 420 -11.34 2.40 33.92
N ASN A 421 -11.42 1.11 33.56
CA ASN A 421 -12.48 0.54 32.71
C ASN A 421 -12.66 1.27 31.38
N LEU A 422 -11.58 1.74 30.77
CA LEU A 422 -11.65 2.55 29.55
C LEU A 422 -12.32 1.80 28.38
N MET A 423 -12.14 0.48 28.30
CA MET A 423 -12.79 -0.35 27.28
C MET A 423 -14.32 -0.22 27.34
N GLN A 424 -14.92 -0.18 28.52
CA GLN A 424 -16.36 -0.01 28.70
C GLN A 424 -16.84 1.31 28.09
N THR A 425 -16.12 2.40 28.35
CA THR A 425 -16.43 3.73 27.82
C THR A 425 -16.37 3.77 26.30
N VAL A 426 -15.29 3.25 25.71
CA VAL A 426 -15.16 3.21 24.23
C VAL A 426 -16.26 2.35 23.60
N LEU A 427 -16.62 1.24 24.23
CA LEU A 427 -17.71 0.39 23.77
C LEU A 427 -19.11 1.03 23.93
N GLN A 428 -19.32 1.93 24.90
CA GLN A 428 -20.56 2.72 25.02
C GLN A 428 -20.68 3.72 23.88
N LEU A 429 -19.58 4.38 23.50
CA LEU A 429 -19.55 5.28 22.35
C LEU A 429 -19.82 4.57 21.01
N VAL A 430 -19.45 3.30 20.90
CA VAL A 430 -19.72 2.48 19.70
C VAL A 430 -21.17 2.03 19.62
N ASN A 431 -21.83 1.75 20.76
CA ASN A 431 -23.22 1.36 20.82
C ASN A 431 -23.91 1.92 22.10
N PRO A 432 -24.72 2.99 21.98
CA PRO A 432 -25.33 3.67 23.11
C PRO A 432 -26.64 3.03 23.58
N ASP A 433 -27.19 2.02 22.89
CA ASP A 433 -28.51 1.43 23.20
C ASP A 433 -28.57 0.63 24.53
N THR A 434 -27.50 0.67 25.32
CA THR A 434 -27.51 0.16 26.69
C THR A 434 -28.23 1.15 27.61
N GLN A 435 -29.29 0.68 28.28
CA GLN A 435 -30.23 1.43 29.15
C GLN A 435 -29.59 2.26 30.30
N GLU A 436 -28.26 2.30 30.41
CA GLU A 436 -27.52 2.83 31.58
C GLU A 436 -26.90 4.22 31.38
N THR A 437 -27.08 4.90 30.25
CA THR A 437 -26.47 6.22 30.04
C THR A 437 -27.49 7.33 29.78
N LYS A 438 -27.47 8.36 30.63
CA LYS A 438 -28.39 9.51 30.62
C LYS A 438 -28.00 10.62 29.63
N ILE A 439 -26.97 10.43 28.81
CA ILE A 439 -26.34 11.54 28.09
C ILE A 439 -26.24 11.27 26.59
N THR A 440 -27.28 11.64 25.84
CA THR A 440 -27.35 11.44 24.39
C THR A 440 -26.73 12.61 23.62
N TRP A 441 -25.74 12.32 22.78
CA TRP A 441 -25.31 13.24 21.72
C TRP A 441 -26.41 13.38 20.67
N SER A 442 -26.45 14.50 19.94
CA SER A 442 -27.29 14.57 18.73
C SER A 442 -26.83 13.52 17.70
N SER A 443 -27.73 13.06 16.82
CA SER A 443 -27.40 11.97 15.89
C SER A 443 -26.19 12.27 15.00
N SER A 444 -26.00 13.52 14.56
CA SER A 444 -24.86 13.91 13.73
C SER A 444 -23.54 13.91 14.51
N GLN A 445 -23.57 14.41 15.76
CA GLN A 445 -22.43 14.44 16.66
C GLN A 445 -22.01 13.03 17.09
N PHE A 446 -22.99 12.14 17.34
CA PHE A 446 -22.74 10.74 17.63
C PHE A 446 -21.97 10.07 16.49
N TRP A 447 -22.46 10.14 15.24
CA TRP A 447 -21.76 9.52 14.10
C TRP A 447 -20.37 10.09 13.84
N TYR A 448 -20.15 11.36 14.19
CA TYR A 448 -18.84 11.98 14.14
C TYR A 448 -17.87 11.34 15.14
N LEU A 449 -18.25 11.24 16.42
CA LEU A 449 -17.43 10.63 17.47
C LEU A 449 -17.29 9.12 17.30
N TRP A 450 -18.34 8.45 16.84
CA TRP A 450 -18.39 7.01 16.60
C TRP A 450 -17.24 6.53 15.70
N LEU A 451 -16.88 7.30 14.66
CA LEU A 451 -15.76 6.96 13.78
C LEU A 451 -14.41 6.99 14.50
N TYR A 452 -14.22 7.90 15.47
CA TYR A 452 -13.00 7.93 16.28
C TYR A 452 -13.01 6.81 17.33
N ALA A 453 -14.17 6.54 17.94
CA ALA A 453 -14.34 5.46 18.91
C ALA A 453 -14.08 4.08 18.29
N ILE A 454 -14.64 3.79 17.11
CA ILE A 454 -14.43 2.50 16.43
C ILE A 454 -12.97 2.32 16.00
N ASN A 455 -12.30 3.39 15.56
CA ASN A 455 -10.87 3.35 15.26
C ASN A 455 -10.03 3.17 16.54
N ALA A 456 -10.42 3.79 17.65
CA ALA A 456 -9.75 3.56 18.93
C ALA A 456 -9.92 2.11 19.39
N LEU A 457 -11.12 1.55 19.26
CA LEU A 457 -11.40 0.16 19.57
C LEU A 457 -10.52 -0.81 18.75
N SER A 458 -10.25 -0.50 17.47
CA SER A 458 -9.38 -1.32 16.62
C SER A 458 -7.95 -1.47 17.15
N VAL A 459 -7.48 -0.52 17.96
CA VAL A 459 -6.16 -0.54 18.61
C VAL A 459 -6.25 -1.13 20.02
N LEU A 460 -7.28 -0.74 20.77
CA LEU A 460 -7.41 -1.10 22.18
C LEU A 460 -7.85 -2.55 22.42
N ALA A 461 -8.78 -3.08 21.62
CA ALA A 461 -9.30 -4.44 21.81
C ALA A 461 -8.23 -5.54 21.66
N PRO A 462 -7.31 -5.47 20.67
CA PRO A 462 -6.12 -6.33 20.61
C PRO A 462 -5.25 -6.33 21.88
N LYS A 463 -5.15 -5.17 22.53
CA LYS A 463 -4.24 -4.92 23.66
C LYS A 463 -4.86 -5.24 25.03
N MET A 464 -6.18 -5.16 25.14
CA MET A 464 -6.96 -5.45 26.35
C MET A 464 -8.05 -6.50 26.07
N PRO A 465 -7.67 -7.74 25.74
CA PRO A 465 -8.60 -8.76 25.27
C PRO A 465 -9.60 -9.20 26.34
N GLN A 466 -9.19 -9.29 27.61
CA GLN A 466 -10.06 -9.70 28.72
C GLN A 466 -11.20 -8.71 28.94
N GLN A 467 -10.86 -7.41 29.10
CA GLN A 467 -11.89 -6.38 29.29
C GLN A 467 -12.81 -6.23 28.08
N PHE A 468 -12.31 -6.45 26.86
CA PHE A 468 -13.15 -6.44 25.67
C PHE A 468 -14.22 -7.55 25.72
N LEU A 469 -13.86 -8.73 26.22
CA LEU A 469 -14.78 -9.86 26.40
C LEU A 469 -15.75 -9.61 27.56
N ASP A 470 -15.26 -9.15 28.71
CA ASP A 470 -16.06 -8.90 29.91
C ASP A 470 -17.19 -7.89 29.65
N HIS A 471 -16.96 -6.91 28.78
CA HIS A 471 -17.93 -5.85 28.44
C HIS A 471 -18.75 -6.15 27.17
N ASN A 472 -18.79 -7.42 26.73
CA ASN A 472 -19.55 -7.89 25.58
C ASN A 472 -19.20 -7.16 24.26
N GLY A 473 -17.92 -6.87 24.04
CA GLY A 473 -17.47 -6.08 22.90
C GLY A 473 -17.83 -6.68 21.53
N SER A 474 -17.78 -8.01 21.38
CA SER A 474 -18.19 -8.69 20.14
C SER A 474 -19.68 -8.53 19.84
N ILE A 475 -20.54 -8.60 20.86
CA ILE A 475 -22.00 -8.43 20.74
C ILE A 475 -22.32 -7.03 20.27
N ARG A 476 -21.66 -6.02 20.85
CA ARG A 476 -21.86 -4.62 20.44
C ARG A 476 -21.48 -4.41 18.98
N LEU A 477 -20.37 -4.99 18.51
CA LEU A 477 -19.97 -4.93 17.09
C LEU A 477 -20.94 -5.71 16.18
N TYR A 478 -21.45 -6.86 16.64
CA TYR A 478 -22.50 -7.61 15.96
C TYR A 478 -23.76 -6.76 15.78
N MET A 479 -24.25 -6.14 16.85
CA MET A 479 -25.46 -5.29 16.84
C MET A 479 -25.34 -4.13 15.86
N VAL A 480 -24.19 -3.45 15.80
CA VAL A 480 -23.98 -2.34 14.86
C VAL A 480 -24.02 -2.83 13.41
N LEU A 481 -23.40 -3.97 13.12
CA LEU A 481 -23.44 -4.55 11.77
C LEU A 481 -24.85 -5.03 11.40
N GLU A 482 -25.58 -5.64 12.32
CA GLU A 482 -26.96 -6.08 12.12
C GLU A 482 -27.90 -4.89 11.87
N TRP A 483 -27.72 -3.82 12.63
CA TRP A 483 -28.43 -2.55 12.42
C TRP A 483 -28.15 -1.96 11.04
N CYS A 484 -26.89 -1.99 10.56
CA CYS A 484 -26.52 -1.51 9.23
C CYS A 484 -27.17 -2.32 8.10
N LEU A 485 -27.40 -3.61 8.30
CA LEU A 485 -28.05 -4.49 7.32
C LEU A 485 -29.58 -4.34 7.29
N SER A 486 -30.20 -3.93 8.41
CA SER A 486 -31.66 -3.89 8.57
C SER A 486 -32.30 -2.52 8.26
N THR A 487 -31.61 -1.41 8.50
CA THR A 487 -32.23 -0.07 8.45
C THR A 487 -31.77 0.77 7.25
N LYS A 488 -30.47 1.10 7.17
CA LYS A 488 -29.86 1.89 6.09
C LYS A 488 -28.44 1.40 5.82
N PHE A 489 -28.24 0.81 4.66
CA PHE A 489 -26.92 0.34 4.24
C PHE A 489 -25.98 1.52 3.96
N ASN A 490 -25.08 1.83 4.89
CA ASN A 490 -24.04 2.83 4.72
C ASN A 490 -22.67 2.17 4.67
N ILE A 491 -22.11 2.04 3.46
CA ILE A 491 -20.83 1.38 3.22
C ILE A 491 -19.67 1.97 4.03
N LYS A 492 -19.70 3.27 4.37
CA LYS A 492 -18.63 3.90 5.17
C LYS A 492 -18.60 3.35 6.59
N ILE A 493 -19.77 3.19 7.20
CA ILE A 493 -19.92 2.66 8.57
C ILE A 493 -19.59 1.17 8.57
N VAL A 494 -20.17 0.42 7.64
CA VAL A 494 -19.91 -1.02 7.46
C VAL A 494 -18.41 -1.30 7.29
N MET A 495 -17.74 -0.55 6.42
CA MET A 495 -16.30 -0.69 6.21
C MET A 495 -15.48 -0.39 7.48
N ALA A 496 -15.85 0.63 8.26
CA ALA A 496 -15.18 0.96 9.52
C ALA A 496 -15.38 -0.14 10.59
N CYS A 497 -16.60 -0.67 10.71
CA CYS A 497 -16.90 -1.81 11.59
C CYS A 497 -16.10 -3.06 11.21
N ILE A 498 -16.17 -3.46 9.93
CA ILE A 498 -15.48 -4.67 9.47
C ILE A 498 -13.98 -4.53 9.56
N ARG A 499 -13.42 -3.35 9.23
CA ARG A 499 -12.00 -3.09 9.42
C ARG A 499 -11.61 -3.31 10.89
N THR A 500 -12.42 -2.86 11.83
CA THR A 500 -12.19 -3.01 13.27
C THR A 500 -12.28 -4.47 13.72
N ILE A 501 -13.31 -5.20 13.26
CA ILE A 501 -13.43 -6.64 13.53
C ILE A 501 -12.24 -7.39 12.92
N CYS A 502 -11.84 -7.07 11.69
CA CYS A 502 -10.70 -7.67 11.01
C CYS A 502 -9.41 -7.44 11.80
N THR A 503 -9.12 -6.22 12.25
CA THR A 503 -7.95 -5.95 13.09
C THR A 503 -7.95 -6.73 14.40
N ILE A 504 -9.13 -6.92 15.02
CA ILE A 504 -9.26 -7.69 16.26
C ILE A 504 -9.07 -9.19 16.00
N VAL A 505 -9.66 -9.72 14.93
CA VAL A 505 -9.58 -11.15 14.57
C VAL A 505 -8.16 -11.54 14.13
N LEU A 506 -7.44 -10.64 13.46
CA LEU A 506 -6.06 -10.87 13.01
C LEU A 506 -5.03 -10.98 14.14
N THR A 507 -5.38 -10.67 15.40
CA THR A 507 -4.49 -10.93 16.54
C THR A 507 -4.41 -12.41 16.89
N ASP A 508 -5.22 -13.28 16.27
CA ASP A 508 -5.27 -14.74 16.46
C ASP A 508 -5.41 -15.16 17.95
N ASN A 509 -6.13 -14.35 18.77
CA ASN A 509 -6.43 -14.70 20.16
C ASN A 509 -7.58 -15.71 20.23
N THR A 510 -7.32 -16.90 20.78
CA THR A 510 -8.26 -18.04 20.80
C THR A 510 -9.62 -17.69 21.42
N HIS A 511 -9.63 -17.01 22.56
CA HIS A 511 -10.86 -16.65 23.28
C HIS A 511 -11.70 -15.65 22.49
N ILE A 512 -11.08 -14.65 21.86
CA ILE A 512 -11.80 -13.67 21.04
C ILE A 512 -12.45 -14.36 19.83
N LEU A 513 -11.71 -15.25 19.17
CA LEU A 513 -12.22 -16.00 18.02
C LEU A 513 -13.42 -16.88 18.40
N GLU A 514 -13.34 -17.62 19.52
CA GLU A 514 -14.47 -18.41 20.04
C GLU A 514 -15.67 -17.54 20.35
N TYR A 515 -15.44 -16.41 21.02
CA TYR A 515 -16.52 -15.51 21.40
C TYR A 515 -17.21 -14.92 20.17
N PHE A 516 -16.48 -14.49 19.14
CA PHE A 516 -17.07 -14.05 17.87
C PHE A 516 -17.90 -15.16 17.18
N ARG A 517 -17.43 -16.42 17.22
CA ARG A 517 -18.16 -17.58 16.68
C ARG A 517 -19.49 -17.81 17.43
N HIS A 518 -19.47 -17.79 18.76
CA HIS A 518 -20.67 -18.02 19.58
C HIS A 518 -21.76 -16.96 19.35
N HIS A 519 -21.37 -15.71 19.10
CA HIS A 519 -22.31 -14.61 18.86
C HIS A 519 -22.84 -14.54 17.41
N GLY A 520 -22.51 -15.52 16.56
CA GLY A 520 -23.11 -15.62 15.23
C GLY A 520 -22.59 -14.62 14.19
N ILE A 521 -21.39 -14.06 14.37
CA ILE A 521 -20.81 -13.10 13.41
C ILE A 521 -20.62 -13.73 12.01
N ILE A 522 -20.39 -15.04 11.93
CA ILE A 522 -20.21 -15.77 10.67
C ILE A 522 -21.45 -15.60 9.79
N LEU A 523 -22.63 -15.89 10.33
CA LEU A 523 -23.89 -15.75 9.60
C LEU A 523 -24.14 -14.30 9.16
N LEU A 524 -23.79 -13.33 10.01
CA LEU A 524 -23.95 -11.91 9.71
C LEU A 524 -23.04 -11.46 8.55
N LEU A 525 -21.79 -11.93 8.53
CA LEU A 525 -20.84 -11.64 7.46
C LEU A 525 -21.26 -12.29 6.13
N ILE A 526 -21.81 -13.51 6.17
CA ILE A 526 -22.40 -14.16 4.99
C ILE A 526 -23.57 -13.34 4.46
N LYS A 527 -24.49 -12.90 5.33
CA LYS A 527 -25.61 -12.02 4.95
C LYS A 527 -25.12 -10.72 4.32
N LEU A 528 -24.06 -10.13 4.87
CA LEU A 528 -23.44 -8.92 4.32
C LEU A 528 -22.85 -9.15 2.93
N ILE A 529 -22.07 -10.22 2.72
CA ILE A 529 -21.49 -10.55 1.41
C ILE A 529 -22.63 -10.70 0.39
N ASN A 530 -23.67 -11.46 0.73
CA ASN A 530 -24.84 -11.64 -0.13
C ASN A 530 -25.60 -10.34 -0.40
N CYS A 531 -25.61 -9.39 0.54
CA CYS A 531 -26.21 -8.07 0.32
C CYS A 531 -25.41 -7.27 -0.71
N ILE A 532 -24.08 -7.24 -0.60
CA ILE A 532 -23.19 -6.54 -1.55
C ILE A 532 -23.25 -7.19 -2.93
N LEU A 533 -23.33 -8.52 -3.01
CA LEU A 533 -23.43 -9.27 -4.27
C LEU A 533 -24.72 -8.97 -5.05
N LYS A 534 -25.79 -8.53 -4.38
CA LYS A 534 -27.03 -8.10 -5.05
C LYS A 534 -26.89 -6.77 -5.79
N PHE A 535 -25.82 -6.00 -5.55
CA PHE A 535 -25.62 -4.74 -6.25
C PHE A 535 -25.32 -4.97 -7.74
N GLU A 536 -25.89 -4.10 -8.59
CA GLU A 536 -25.65 -4.15 -10.03
C GLU A 536 -24.20 -3.81 -10.36
N LYS A 537 -23.68 -2.75 -9.74
CA LYS A 537 -22.28 -2.31 -9.83
C LYS A 537 -21.60 -2.41 -8.46
N ILE A 538 -20.47 -3.09 -8.39
CA ILE A 538 -19.63 -3.20 -7.18
C ILE A 538 -18.53 -2.14 -7.27
N THR A 539 -18.50 -1.20 -6.32
CA THR A 539 -17.46 -0.16 -6.27
C THR A 539 -16.18 -0.67 -5.61
N MET A 540 -15.07 0.07 -5.73
CA MET A 540 -13.82 -0.27 -5.02
C MET A 540 -13.99 -0.32 -3.48
N LYS A 541 -14.92 0.45 -2.91
CA LYS A 541 -15.21 0.39 -1.46
C LYS A 541 -15.92 -0.90 -1.08
N ASP A 542 -16.80 -1.38 -1.96
CA ASP A 542 -17.49 -2.65 -1.79
C ASP A 542 -16.51 -3.82 -1.90
N GLN A 543 -15.62 -3.80 -2.91
CA GLN A 543 -14.55 -4.80 -3.06
C GLN A 543 -13.64 -4.87 -1.81
N ARG A 544 -13.26 -3.72 -1.24
CA ARG A 544 -12.48 -3.67 0.01
C ARG A 544 -13.25 -4.24 1.20
N THR A 545 -14.55 -3.95 1.28
CA THR A 545 -15.43 -4.46 2.34
C THR A 545 -15.56 -5.98 2.24
N LEU A 546 -15.77 -6.51 1.03
CA LEU A 546 -15.76 -7.95 0.74
C LEU A 546 -14.42 -8.61 1.10
N THR A 547 -13.31 -7.98 0.73
CA THR A 547 -11.96 -8.48 1.04
C THR A 547 -11.77 -8.66 2.55
N LEU A 548 -12.14 -7.64 3.34
CA LEU A 548 -12.01 -7.71 4.80
C LEU A 548 -12.99 -8.73 5.40
N ALA A 549 -14.22 -8.83 4.88
CA ALA A 549 -15.19 -9.82 5.33
C ALA A 549 -14.72 -11.26 5.08
N LEU A 550 -14.13 -11.54 3.91
CA LEU A 550 -13.56 -12.85 3.57
C LEU A 550 -12.38 -13.21 4.48
N ILE A 551 -11.49 -12.27 4.81
CA ILE A 551 -10.39 -12.49 5.75
C ILE A 551 -10.92 -12.84 7.15
N ILE A 552 -11.96 -12.15 7.62
CA ILE A 552 -12.57 -12.46 8.91
C ILE A 552 -13.19 -13.87 8.89
N LEU A 553 -13.97 -14.19 7.85
CA LEU A 553 -14.60 -15.50 7.70
C LEU A 553 -13.56 -16.62 7.63
N GLU A 554 -12.50 -16.44 6.83
CA GLU A 554 -11.37 -17.36 6.74
C GLU A 554 -10.82 -17.66 8.13
N ARG A 555 -10.48 -16.62 8.90
CA ARG A 555 -9.89 -16.77 10.23
C ARG A 555 -10.81 -17.42 11.25
N LEU A 556 -12.10 -17.12 11.21
CA LEU A 556 -13.07 -17.70 12.14
C LEU A 556 -13.34 -19.18 11.84
N MET A 557 -13.34 -19.57 10.56
CA MET A 557 -13.69 -20.92 10.11
C MET A 557 -12.49 -21.84 9.90
N ARG A 558 -11.27 -21.31 9.76
CA ARG A 558 -10.04 -22.09 9.58
C ARG A 558 -9.88 -23.13 10.68
N LYS A 559 -9.65 -24.39 10.29
CA LYS A 559 -9.50 -25.57 11.17
C LYS A 559 -10.73 -25.90 12.03
N GLN A 560 -11.90 -25.34 11.72
CA GLN A 560 -13.14 -25.54 12.50
C GLN A 560 -14.19 -26.29 11.68
N MET A 561 -14.10 -27.62 11.63
CA MET A 561 -14.97 -28.49 10.82
C MET A 561 -16.47 -28.25 11.04
N PHE A 562 -16.90 -28.06 12.29
CA PHE A 562 -18.32 -27.84 12.62
C PHE A 562 -18.92 -26.63 11.88
N TYR A 563 -18.23 -25.49 11.91
CA TYR A 563 -18.71 -24.27 11.26
C TYR A 563 -18.58 -24.34 9.74
N GLN A 564 -17.54 -25.01 9.23
CA GLN A 564 -17.36 -25.26 7.81
C GLN A 564 -18.53 -26.09 7.25
N GLU A 565 -18.97 -27.14 7.95
CA GLU A 565 -20.09 -27.96 7.50
C GLU A 565 -21.45 -27.22 7.58
N ILE A 566 -21.73 -26.54 8.70
CA ILE A 566 -23.02 -25.84 8.90
C ILE A 566 -23.24 -24.75 7.84
N TYR A 567 -22.21 -23.96 7.58
CA TYR A 567 -22.28 -22.86 6.62
C TYR A 567 -21.78 -23.25 5.23
N GLY A 568 -21.58 -24.54 4.97
CA GLY A 568 -21.00 -25.05 3.72
C GLY A 568 -21.77 -24.62 2.48
N GLU A 569 -23.10 -24.79 2.49
CA GLU A 569 -23.97 -24.41 1.36
C GLU A 569 -23.89 -22.91 1.04
N TYR A 570 -24.02 -22.09 2.07
CA TYR A 570 -23.90 -20.63 1.92
C TYR A 570 -22.51 -20.23 1.45
N SER A 571 -21.47 -20.90 1.96
CA SER A 571 -20.07 -20.64 1.59
C SER A 571 -19.79 -20.92 0.12
N VAL A 572 -20.19 -22.10 -0.35
CA VAL A 572 -20.02 -22.49 -1.75
C VAL A 572 -20.79 -21.53 -2.67
N THR A 573 -22.05 -21.24 -2.35
CA THR A 573 -22.90 -20.37 -3.20
C THR A 573 -22.36 -18.95 -3.34
N PHE A 574 -21.98 -18.27 -2.25
CA PHE A 574 -21.46 -16.89 -2.37
C PHE A 574 -20.07 -16.85 -3.01
N VAL A 575 -19.22 -17.86 -2.78
CA VAL A 575 -17.89 -17.94 -3.41
C VAL A 575 -18.04 -18.12 -4.91
N MET A 576 -18.92 -19.01 -5.34
CA MET A 576 -19.20 -19.21 -6.76
C MET A 576 -19.69 -17.93 -7.42
N GLU A 577 -20.64 -17.21 -6.81
CA GLU A 577 -21.09 -15.90 -7.32
C GLU A 577 -19.95 -14.87 -7.37
N LEU A 578 -19.07 -14.81 -6.36
CA LEU A 578 -17.88 -13.94 -6.39
C LEU A 578 -16.93 -14.28 -7.54
N LEU A 579 -16.66 -15.57 -7.78
CA LEU A 579 -15.81 -16.02 -8.89
C LEU A 579 -16.46 -15.69 -10.24
N PHE A 580 -17.77 -15.91 -10.39
CA PHE A 580 -18.52 -15.53 -11.59
C PHE A 580 -18.47 -14.03 -11.85
N ARG A 581 -18.63 -13.19 -10.83
CA ARG A 581 -18.51 -11.72 -10.94
C ARG A 581 -17.10 -11.26 -11.33
N CYS A 582 -16.07 -12.03 -10.97
CA CYS A 582 -14.70 -11.76 -11.42
C CYS A 582 -14.51 -12.05 -12.92
N LEU A 583 -15.14 -13.11 -13.45
CA LEU A 583 -15.04 -13.49 -14.86
C LEU A 583 -15.98 -12.68 -15.78
N TYR A 584 -17.26 -12.62 -15.44
CA TYR A 584 -18.31 -12.04 -16.27
C TYR A 584 -18.65 -10.63 -15.77
N GLN A 585 -17.82 -9.66 -16.17
CA GLN A 585 -18.00 -8.27 -15.79
C GLN A 585 -19.20 -7.66 -16.55
N LYS A 586 -20.23 -7.23 -15.81
CA LYS A 586 -21.33 -6.42 -16.37
C LYS A 586 -20.82 -4.99 -16.61
N GLY A 587 -20.25 -4.74 -17.79
CA GLY A 587 -19.77 -3.42 -18.24
C GLY A 587 -18.26 -3.20 -18.05
N GLN A 588 -17.65 -2.39 -18.92
CA GLN A 588 -16.19 -2.14 -19.01
C GLN A 588 -15.57 -1.32 -17.85
N GLU A 589 -16.25 -1.15 -16.71
CA GLU A 589 -15.84 -0.21 -15.65
C GLU A 589 -15.27 -0.88 -14.36
N PHE A 590 -15.19 -2.22 -14.30
CA PHE A 590 -14.76 -2.94 -13.10
C PHE A 590 -13.29 -3.36 -13.16
N GLN A 591 -12.39 -2.56 -12.58
CA GLN A 591 -11.03 -3.05 -12.28
C GLN A 591 -11.11 -3.97 -11.05
N ILE A 592 -10.81 -5.26 -11.24
CA ILE A 592 -10.74 -6.23 -10.14
C ILE A 592 -9.55 -5.88 -9.24
N ASP A 593 -9.80 -5.66 -7.96
CA ASP A 593 -8.74 -5.52 -6.96
C ASP A 593 -8.07 -6.88 -6.75
N GLN A 594 -6.75 -6.97 -7.02
CA GLN A 594 -5.96 -8.19 -6.80
C GLN A 594 -6.07 -8.69 -5.34
N ARG A 595 -6.30 -7.78 -4.38
CA ARG A 595 -6.48 -8.14 -2.96
C ARG A 595 -7.74 -8.96 -2.73
N LEU A 596 -8.81 -8.67 -3.47
CA LEU A 596 -10.05 -9.43 -3.39
C LEU A 596 -9.83 -10.84 -3.94
N LEU A 597 -9.15 -10.99 -5.08
CA LEU A 597 -8.81 -12.30 -5.64
C LEU A 597 -7.97 -13.14 -4.68
N LEU A 598 -6.98 -12.53 -4.02
CA LEU A 598 -6.16 -13.22 -3.02
C LEU A 598 -6.98 -13.64 -1.79
N ALA A 599 -7.91 -12.80 -1.32
CA ALA A 599 -8.80 -13.13 -0.21
C ALA A 599 -9.79 -14.25 -0.57
N ILE A 600 -10.35 -14.24 -1.79
CA ILE A 600 -11.21 -15.33 -2.30
C ILE A 600 -10.41 -16.64 -2.35
N GLY A 601 -9.21 -16.61 -2.95
CA GLY A 601 -8.35 -17.79 -3.01
C GLY A 601 -8.00 -18.32 -1.62
N SER A 602 -7.57 -17.46 -0.71
CA SER A 602 -7.26 -17.85 0.67
C SER A 602 -8.46 -18.47 1.39
N TYR A 603 -9.66 -17.93 1.19
CA TYR A 603 -10.88 -18.48 1.77
C TYR A 603 -11.21 -19.87 1.22
N ILE A 604 -11.13 -20.06 -0.11
CA ILE A 604 -11.34 -21.37 -0.75
C ILE A 604 -10.34 -22.38 -0.19
N TRP A 605 -9.07 -21.99 -0.09
CA TRP A 605 -8.01 -22.88 0.38
C TRP A 605 -8.26 -23.36 1.81
N GLU A 606 -8.50 -22.44 2.74
CA GLU A 606 -8.59 -22.76 4.17
C GLU A 606 -9.97 -23.30 4.60
N CYS A 607 -11.06 -22.88 3.94
CA CYS A 607 -12.43 -23.16 4.40
C CYS A 607 -13.22 -24.16 3.53
N ILE A 608 -12.84 -24.35 2.27
CA ILE A 608 -13.56 -25.25 1.35
C ILE A 608 -12.76 -26.53 1.11
N ILE A 609 -11.48 -26.43 0.69
CA ILE A 609 -10.67 -27.58 0.27
C ILE A 609 -10.49 -28.60 1.40
N TRP A 610 -10.22 -28.14 2.62
CA TRP A 610 -9.96 -29.03 3.76
C TRP A 610 -11.23 -29.64 4.38
N CYS A 611 -12.42 -29.34 3.85
CA CYS A 611 -13.69 -29.93 4.29
C CYS A 611 -14.31 -30.79 3.16
N PRO A 612 -14.24 -32.13 3.24
CA PRO A 612 -14.64 -33.03 2.15
C PRO A 612 -16.06 -32.79 1.60
N LYS A 613 -17.05 -32.57 2.48
CA LYS A 613 -18.43 -32.28 2.07
C LYS A 613 -18.58 -30.97 1.30
N ASN A 614 -17.79 -29.96 1.66
CA ASN A 614 -17.83 -28.66 0.99
C ASN A 614 -17.08 -28.72 -0.34
N LEU A 615 -15.98 -29.47 -0.39
CA LEU A 615 -15.21 -29.72 -1.60
C LEU A 615 -16.05 -30.44 -2.66
N GLU A 616 -16.75 -31.51 -2.28
CA GLU A 616 -17.63 -32.25 -3.18
C GLU A 616 -18.70 -31.33 -3.79
N LYS A 617 -19.43 -30.59 -2.95
CA LYS A 617 -20.41 -29.60 -3.41
C LYS A 617 -19.78 -28.54 -4.31
N PHE A 618 -18.64 -27.97 -3.92
CA PHE A 618 -17.96 -26.94 -4.70
C PHE A 618 -17.64 -27.44 -6.13
N ILE A 619 -17.24 -28.71 -6.25
CA ILE A 619 -17.00 -29.36 -7.54
C ILE A 619 -18.31 -29.60 -8.31
N GLU A 620 -19.38 -30.06 -7.66
CA GLU A 620 -20.71 -30.22 -8.27
C GLU A 620 -21.26 -28.92 -8.85
N TYR A 621 -21.00 -27.78 -8.19
CA TYR A 621 -21.36 -26.45 -8.68
C TYR A 621 -20.50 -25.98 -9.89
N GLY A 622 -19.54 -26.79 -10.35
CA GLY A 622 -18.72 -26.51 -11.53
C GLY A 622 -17.49 -25.64 -11.25
N ALA A 623 -17.04 -25.54 -10.00
CA ALA A 623 -15.92 -24.68 -9.63
C ALA A 623 -14.61 -24.99 -10.38
N VAL A 624 -14.38 -26.25 -10.77
CA VAL A 624 -13.17 -26.66 -11.49
C VAL A 624 -12.99 -25.87 -12.79
N TYR A 625 -14.07 -25.69 -13.57
CA TYR A 625 -14.02 -24.92 -14.82
C TYR A 625 -13.73 -23.45 -14.55
N ILE A 626 -14.43 -22.85 -13.58
CA ILE A 626 -14.28 -21.44 -13.22
C ILE A 626 -12.87 -21.12 -12.71
N LEU A 627 -12.28 -22.00 -11.89
CA LEU A 627 -10.93 -21.82 -11.39
C LEU A 627 -9.90 -21.85 -12.54
N LEU A 628 -10.07 -22.74 -13.51
CA LEU A 628 -9.22 -22.79 -14.70
C LEU A 628 -9.37 -21.54 -15.57
N ASP A 629 -10.59 -21.06 -15.77
CA ASP A 629 -10.87 -19.80 -16.48
C ASP A 629 -10.21 -18.60 -15.78
N ILE A 630 -10.26 -18.57 -14.44
CA ILE A 630 -9.58 -17.54 -13.63
C ILE A 630 -8.07 -17.63 -13.80
N ILE A 631 -7.47 -18.83 -13.72
CA ILE A 631 -6.03 -19.06 -13.90
C ILE A 631 -5.53 -18.55 -15.26
N GLU A 632 -6.36 -18.63 -16.30
CA GLU A 632 -6.03 -18.12 -17.64
C GLU A 632 -5.96 -16.58 -17.70
N ILE A 633 -6.74 -15.87 -16.88
CA ILE A 633 -6.93 -14.41 -16.96
C ILE A 633 -6.12 -13.63 -15.91
N VAL A 634 -5.90 -14.20 -14.72
CA VAL A 634 -5.35 -13.46 -13.57
C VAL A 634 -3.85 -13.20 -13.64
N PRO A 635 -3.34 -12.12 -13.01
CA PRO A 635 -1.91 -11.84 -12.93
C PRO A 635 -1.14 -12.87 -12.09
N TYR A 636 0.18 -12.95 -12.30
CA TYR A 636 1.11 -13.94 -11.74
C TYR A 636 0.89 -14.29 -10.25
N CYS A 637 0.78 -13.29 -9.34
CA CYS A 637 0.65 -13.56 -7.91
C CYS A 637 -0.65 -14.32 -7.57
N SER A 638 -1.77 -13.91 -8.18
CA SER A 638 -3.06 -14.58 -8.02
C SER A 638 -3.05 -15.93 -8.75
N GLN A 639 -2.42 -16.02 -9.93
CA GLN A 639 -2.27 -17.25 -10.68
C GLN A 639 -1.51 -18.33 -9.88
N CYS A 640 -0.44 -17.94 -9.18
CA CYS A 640 0.33 -18.83 -8.32
C CYS A 640 -0.50 -19.37 -7.15
N LEU A 641 -1.36 -18.53 -6.55
CA LEU A 641 -2.29 -18.94 -5.48
C LEU A 641 -3.35 -19.91 -6.02
N PHE A 642 -4.04 -19.56 -7.11
CA PHE A 642 -5.10 -20.40 -7.66
C PHE A 642 -4.58 -21.74 -8.20
N LEU A 643 -3.36 -21.79 -8.76
CA LEU A 643 -2.73 -23.06 -9.13
C LEU A 643 -2.36 -23.92 -7.90
N ALA A 644 -1.99 -23.32 -6.77
CA ALA A 644 -1.75 -24.06 -5.54
C ALA A 644 -3.05 -24.67 -5.00
N ILE A 645 -4.11 -23.86 -4.90
CA ILE A 645 -5.47 -24.27 -4.55
C ILE A 645 -5.93 -25.42 -5.45
N PHE A 646 -5.72 -25.29 -6.75
CA PHE A 646 -6.09 -26.29 -7.73
C PHE A 646 -5.31 -27.60 -7.56
N THR A 647 -4.03 -27.53 -7.22
CA THR A 647 -3.19 -28.70 -6.94
C THR A 647 -3.75 -29.48 -5.75
N ASP A 648 -4.01 -28.80 -4.63
CA ASP A 648 -4.54 -29.45 -3.42
C ASP A 648 -5.98 -29.95 -3.62
N MET A 649 -6.78 -29.26 -4.41
CA MET A 649 -8.12 -29.73 -4.80
C MET A 649 -8.04 -31.05 -5.60
N CYS A 650 -7.11 -31.16 -6.56
CA CYS A 650 -6.94 -32.37 -7.36
C CYS A 650 -6.37 -33.55 -6.54
N ASP A 651 -5.57 -33.29 -5.51
CA ASP A 651 -5.04 -34.35 -4.64
C ASP A 651 -6.12 -34.88 -3.68
N ASN A 652 -7.02 -34.00 -3.21
CA ASN A 652 -8.11 -34.35 -2.31
C ASN A 652 -9.36 -34.93 -3.02
N PHE A 653 -9.59 -34.59 -4.29
CA PHE A 653 -10.72 -35.08 -5.08
C PHE A 653 -10.31 -35.39 -6.52
N PHE A 654 -10.80 -36.50 -7.06
CA PHE A 654 -10.51 -36.90 -8.44
C PHE A 654 -11.22 -35.99 -9.45
N CYS A 655 -10.51 -34.97 -9.96
CA CYS A 655 -11.04 -34.02 -10.94
C CYS A 655 -10.89 -34.47 -12.41
N GLY A 656 -10.35 -35.66 -12.68
CA GLY A 656 -9.98 -36.11 -14.04
C GLY A 656 -11.01 -35.87 -15.15
N PRO A 657 -12.31 -36.16 -14.96
CA PRO A 657 -13.36 -35.86 -15.93
C PRO A 657 -13.38 -34.40 -16.35
N PHE A 658 -13.38 -33.48 -15.37
CA PHE A 658 -13.42 -32.04 -15.59
C PHE A 658 -12.15 -31.53 -16.27
N LEU A 659 -10.99 -32.09 -15.90
CA LEU A 659 -9.69 -31.77 -16.52
C LEU A 659 -9.67 -32.13 -18.00
N SER A 660 -10.26 -33.27 -18.35
CA SER A 660 -10.31 -33.74 -19.74
C SER A 660 -11.25 -32.88 -20.60
N THR A 661 -12.36 -32.40 -20.03
CA THR A 661 -13.42 -31.68 -20.76
C THR A 661 -13.21 -30.17 -20.80
N TRP A 662 -12.44 -29.58 -19.89
CA TRP A 662 -12.22 -28.12 -19.87
C TRP A 662 -11.54 -27.62 -21.16
N ARG A 663 -11.98 -26.45 -21.63
CA ARG A 663 -11.43 -25.74 -22.79
C ARG A 663 -11.23 -24.28 -22.44
N GLY A 664 -10.11 -23.71 -22.86
CA GLY A 664 -9.80 -22.30 -22.64
C GLY A 664 -10.64 -21.37 -23.50
N ILE A 665 -10.33 -20.07 -23.41
CA ILE A 665 -10.97 -19.01 -24.22
C ILE A 665 -10.89 -19.36 -25.71
N ASP A 666 -9.74 -19.87 -26.14
CA ASP A 666 -9.62 -20.55 -27.42
C ASP A 666 -10.09 -22.01 -27.24
N LYS A 667 -11.24 -22.34 -27.84
CA LYS A 667 -11.88 -23.67 -27.77
C LYS A 667 -10.97 -24.82 -28.20
N ARG A 668 -9.86 -24.53 -28.89
CA ARG A 668 -8.83 -25.50 -29.31
C ARG A 668 -7.81 -25.82 -28.22
N THR A 669 -7.71 -24.97 -27.20
CA THR A 669 -6.75 -25.13 -26.10
C THR A 669 -7.38 -25.90 -24.96
N GLY A 670 -6.69 -26.97 -24.52
CA GLY A 670 -7.05 -27.74 -23.33
C GLY A 670 -6.11 -27.46 -22.16
N LEU A 671 -6.31 -28.17 -21.05
CA LEU A 671 -5.52 -28.01 -19.82
C LEU A 671 -4.01 -28.05 -20.06
N MET A 672 -3.52 -29.01 -20.85
CA MET A 672 -2.08 -29.17 -21.11
C MET A 672 -1.49 -27.98 -21.88
N SER A 673 -2.26 -27.33 -22.75
CA SER A 673 -1.81 -26.12 -23.46
C SER A 673 -1.79 -24.91 -22.51
N LEU A 674 -2.80 -24.77 -21.64
CA LEU A 674 -2.80 -23.74 -20.59
C LEU A 674 -1.57 -23.88 -19.67
N LEU A 675 -1.32 -25.08 -19.13
CA LEU A 675 -0.17 -25.34 -18.26
C LEU A 675 1.16 -25.06 -19.00
N ALA A 676 1.25 -25.42 -20.29
CA ALA A 676 2.44 -25.15 -21.10
C ALA A 676 2.66 -23.65 -21.32
N LYS A 677 1.60 -22.89 -21.61
CA LYS A 677 1.65 -21.42 -21.72
C LYS A 677 2.13 -20.78 -20.43
N VAL A 678 1.49 -21.09 -19.29
CA VAL A 678 1.84 -20.51 -17.98
C VAL A 678 3.27 -20.87 -17.57
N TRP A 679 3.73 -22.08 -17.88
CA TRP A 679 5.12 -22.47 -17.65
C TRP A 679 6.11 -21.61 -18.44
N ARG A 680 5.84 -21.35 -19.73
CA ARG A 680 6.69 -20.50 -20.57
C ARG A 680 6.74 -19.07 -20.06
N GLU A 681 5.61 -18.50 -19.67
CA GLU A 681 5.54 -17.16 -19.07
C GLU A 681 6.42 -17.05 -17.81
N GLU A 682 6.39 -18.07 -16.96
CA GLU A 682 7.23 -18.16 -15.76
C GLU A 682 8.73 -18.31 -16.10
N GLU A 683 9.08 -19.10 -17.12
CA GLU A 683 10.47 -19.21 -17.59
C GLU A 683 11.01 -17.90 -18.17
N ILE A 684 10.17 -17.13 -18.87
CA ILE A 684 10.50 -15.79 -19.34
C ILE A 684 10.76 -14.86 -18.15
N ARG A 685 9.89 -14.88 -17.12
CA ARG A 685 10.04 -14.08 -15.89
C ARG A 685 11.35 -14.42 -15.16
N LEU A 686 11.69 -15.70 -15.08
CA LEU A 686 12.92 -16.20 -14.46
C LEU A 686 14.17 -16.04 -15.35
N LYS A 687 14.00 -15.59 -16.60
CA LYS A 687 15.05 -15.42 -17.61
C LYS A 687 15.84 -16.72 -17.87
N VAL A 688 15.12 -17.84 -17.98
CA VAL A 688 15.70 -19.13 -18.34
C VAL A 688 16.21 -19.08 -19.79
N LYS A 689 17.40 -19.62 -20.05
CA LYS A 689 18.01 -19.62 -21.39
C LYS A 689 17.33 -20.64 -22.32
N ARG A 690 16.53 -20.15 -23.27
CA ARG A 690 15.88 -20.93 -24.34
C ARG A 690 16.40 -20.53 -25.73
N ASN A 691 16.26 -21.43 -26.71
CA ASN A 691 16.46 -21.13 -28.13
C ASN A 691 15.19 -20.51 -28.74
N THR A 692 15.29 -19.99 -29.97
CA THR A 692 14.14 -19.46 -30.73
C THR A 692 13.00 -20.46 -30.85
N ASP A 693 13.34 -21.74 -30.96
CA ASP A 693 12.39 -22.84 -31.19
C ASP A 693 11.83 -23.41 -29.86
N GLY A 694 12.00 -22.69 -28.73
CA GLY A 694 11.56 -23.11 -27.39
C GLY A 694 12.42 -24.19 -26.71
N THR A 695 13.42 -24.74 -27.40
CA THR A 695 14.32 -25.78 -26.87
C THR A 695 15.32 -25.25 -25.83
N ILE A 696 15.88 -26.15 -25.02
CA ILE A 696 16.89 -25.81 -24.01
C ILE A 696 18.18 -25.34 -24.71
N LYS A 697 18.61 -24.10 -24.41
CA LYS A 697 19.88 -23.55 -24.92
C LYS A 697 21.07 -24.01 -24.10
N ASP A 698 20.94 -23.97 -22.77
CA ASP A 698 22.01 -24.32 -21.83
C ASP A 698 21.86 -25.77 -21.37
N VAL A 699 22.65 -26.66 -21.99
CA VAL A 699 22.64 -28.10 -21.68
C VAL A 699 23.27 -28.39 -20.31
N LYS A 700 24.17 -27.51 -19.85
CA LYS A 700 24.85 -27.71 -18.55
C LYS A 700 23.97 -27.29 -17.38
N LEU A 701 23.17 -26.24 -17.56
CA LEU A 701 22.26 -25.72 -16.52
C LEU A 701 20.83 -25.58 -17.05
N PRO A 702 20.19 -26.70 -17.43
CA PRO A 702 18.82 -26.69 -17.93
C PRO A 702 17.86 -26.10 -16.88
N GLN A 703 16.96 -25.22 -17.34
CA GLN A 703 15.88 -24.61 -16.54
C GLN A 703 16.31 -23.74 -15.33
N MET A 704 17.61 -23.46 -15.18
CA MET A 704 18.10 -22.59 -14.12
C MET A 704 17.79 -21.13 -14.43
N GLY A 705 17.13 -20.44 -13.50
CA GLY A 705 16.80 -19.01 -13.63
C GLY A 705 18.00 -18.11 -13.35
N HIS A 706 17.94 -16.86 -13.82
CA HIS A 706 19.03 -15.90 -13.63
C HIS A 706 19.31 -15.59 -12.16
N LYS A 707 18.25 -15.40 -11.35
CA LYS A 707 18.41 -15.12 -9.91
C LYS A 707 19.04 -16.32 -9.19
N GLN A 708 18.53 -17.52 -9.44
CA GLN A 708 19.10 -18.74 -8.86
C GLN A 708 20.59 -18.88 -9.25
N TRP A 709 20.92 -18.62 -10.50
CA TRP A 709 22.31 -18.67 -10.96
C TRP A 709 23.22 -17.69 -10.20
N LEU A 710 22.81 -16.43 -10.04
CA LEU A 710 23.54 -15.44 -9.23
C LEU A 710 23.72 -15.94 -7.79
N ASP A 711 22.65 -16.45 -7.19
CA ASP A 711 22.66 -16.90 -5.80
C ASP A 711 23.59 -18.13 -5.63
N THR A 712 23.67 -19.01 -6.63
CA THR A 712 24.54 -20.21 -6.60
C THR A 712 26.02 -19.90 -6.86
N TYR A 713 26.33 -19.03 -7.83
CA TYR A 713 27.70 -18.85 -8.34
C TYR A 713 28.37 -17.54 -7.91
N ASP A 714 27.61 -16.45 -7.78
CA ASP A 714 28.17 -15.13 -7.49
C ASP A 714 28.06 -14.75 -6.00
N THR A 715 27.02 -15.25 -5.30
CA THR A 715 26.84 -14.99 -3.88
C THR A 715 27.37 -16.11 -2.98
N LYS A 716 27.79 -15.76 -1.76
CA LYS A 716 28.25 -16.75 -0.78
C LYS A 716 27.04 -17.54 -0.25
N LEU A 717 26.96 -18.82 -0.62
CA LEU A 717 25.92 -19.75 -0.18
C LEU A 717 25.86 -19.86 1.35
N SER A 718 24.63 -19.89 1.89
CA SER A 718 24.34 -20.11 3.31
C SER A 718 24.16 -21.59 3.61
N ARG A 719 24.39 -22.01 4.87
CA ARG A 719 24.16 -23.40 5.33
C ARG A 719 22.69 -23.81 5.29
N ASP A 720 21.79 -22.87 5.50
CA ASP A 720 20.38 -23.17 5.78
C ASP A 720 19.46 -22.99 4.56
N ILE A 721 20.00 -22.52 3.42
CA ILE A 721 19.18 -22.09 2.28
C ILE A 721 19.80 -22.58 0.97
N SER A 722 19.09 -23.46 0.26
CA SER A 722 19.39 -23.82 -1.13
C SER A 722 18.64 -22.89 -2.10
N PRO A 723 19.34 -22.19 -3.01
CA PRO A 723 18.71 -21.39 -4.06
C PRO A 723 17.71 -22.18 -4.91
N ALA A 724 17.99 -23.45 -5.25
CA ALA A 724 17.09 -24.31 -6.01
C ALA A 724 15.76 -24.56 -5.28
N ILE A 725 15.82 -24.83 -3.97
CA ILE A 725 14.63 -25.07 -3.15
C ILE A 725 13.82 -23.77 -2.99
N ASN A 726 14.49 -22.65 -2.75
CA ASN A 726 13.84 -21.34 -2.62
C ASN A 726 13.08 -20.96 -3.91
N ASP A 727 13.67 -21.25 -5.08
CA ASP A 727 12.99 -21.08 -6.38
C ASP A 727 11.77 -22.01 -6.51
N MET A 728 11.87 -23.27 -6.07
CA MET A 728 10.74 -24.22 -6.13
C MET A 728 9.53 -23.79 -5.30
N ILE A 729 9.75 -23.27 -4.08
CA ILE A 729 8.66 -22.87 -3.17
C ILE A 729 7.83 -21.73 -3.78
N GLY A 730 8.49 -20.73 -4.35
CA GLY A 730 7.83 -19.53 -4.89
C GLY A 730 7.35 -19.64 -6.35
N SER A 731 7.80 -20.66 -7.10
CA SER A 731 7.52 -20.75 -8.53
C SER A 731 6.17 -21.42 -8.83
N ILE A 732 5.56 -21.04 -9.96
CA ILE A 732 4.40 -21.74 -10.53
C ILE A 732 4.79 -23.13 -11.07
N ARG A 733 6.04 -23.30 -11.51
CA ARG A 733 6.54 -24.55 -12.11
C ARG A 733 6.38 -25.76 -11.20
N SER A 734 6.60 -25.61 -9.90
CA SER A 734 6.40 -26.70 -8.93
C SER A 734 4.93 -27.15 -8.86
N LYS A 735 3.99 -26.20 -8.90
CA LYS A 735 2.54 -26.46 -8.84
C LYS A 735 2.07 -27.19 -10.11
N ILE A 736 2.51 -26.71 -11.28
CA ILE A 736 2.22 -27.37 -12.56
C ILE A 736 2.76 -28.81 -12.57
N TYR A 737 4.01 -29.01 -12.13
CA TYR A 737 4.59 -30.35 -12.05
C TYR A 737 3.77 -31.28 -11.14
N SER A 738 3.34 -30.79 -9.97
CA SER A 738 2.49 -31.55 -9.05
C SER A 738 1.16 -31.96 -9.68
N ILE A 739 0.49 -31.04 -10.38
CA ILE A 739 -0.77 -31.34 -11.11
C ILE A 739 -0.53 -32.45 -12.15
N CYS A 740 0.52 -32.35 -12.96
CA CYS A 740 0.86 -33.41 -13.92
C CYS A 740 1.09 -34.76 -13.23
N LYS A 741 1.76 -34.79 -12.07
CA LYS A 741 1.99 -36.03 -11.31
C LYS A 741 0.72 -36.61 -10.67
N ILE A 742 -0.22 -35.76 -10.26
CA ILE A 742 -1.54 -36.22 -9.79
C ILE A 742 -2.30 -36.87 -10.94
N ILE A 743 -2.29 -36.26 -12.14
CA ILE A 743 -2.92 -36.84 -13.34
C ILE A 743 -2.26 -38.19 -13.70
N GLU A 744 -0.92 -38.26 -13.67
CA GLU A 744 -0.19 -39.52 -13.92
C GLU A 744 -0.52 -40.61 -12.89
N LYS A 745 -0.69 -40.25 -11.61
CA LYS A 745 -1.06 -41.19 -10.55
C LYS A 745 -2.44 -41.82 -10.80
N ASP A 746 -3.40 -41.02 -11.25
CA ASP A 746 -4.76 -41.47 -11.57
C ASP A 746 -4.97 -41.75 -13.07
N ASN A 747 -3.89 -42.06 -13.81
CA ASN A 747 -3.90 -42.13 -15.27
C ASN A 747 -4.95 -43.09 -15.82
N GLU A 748 -5.17 -44.24 -15.18
CA GLU A 748 -6.21 -45.19 -15.60
C GLU A 748 -7.60 -44.56 -15.59
N ARG A 749 -7.95 -43.86 -14.50
CA ARG A 749 -9.24 -43.18 -14.37
C ARG A 749 -9.35 -41.98 -15.30
N TYR A 750 -8.23 -41.30 -15.54
CA TYR A 750 -8.16 -40.16 -16.45
C TYR A 750 -8.36 -40.58 -17.91
N GLU A 751 -7.69 -41.65 -18.37
CA GLU A 751 -7.87 -42.16 -19.73
C GLU A 751 -9.29 -42.74 -19.93
N ILE A 752 -9.86 -43.44 -18.93
CA ILE A 752 -11.27 -43.86 -18.97
C ILE A 752 -12.20 -42.65 -19.16
N ALA A 753 -11.96 -41.54 -18.44
CA ALA A 753 -12.76 -40.34 -18.60
C ALA A 753 -12.61 -39.74 -20.01
N LYS A 754 -11.38 -39.63 -20.50
CA LYS A 754 -11.07 -39.08 -21.81
C LYS A 754 -11.68 -39.88 -22.97
N GLU A 755 -11.63 -41.21 -22.88
CA GLU A 755 -12.31 -42.12 -23.82
C GLU A 755 -13.83 -41.96 -23.75
N ARG A 756 -14.40 -41.91 -22.53
CA ARG A 756 -15.84 -41.76 -22.30
C ARG A 756 -16.40 -40.46 -22.87
N TYR A 757 -15.67 -39.36 -22.75
CA TYR A 757 -16.08 -38.06 -23.30
C TYR A 757 -15.73 -37.89 -24.79
N LYS A 758 -15.16 -38.91 -25.45
CA LYS A 758 -14.79 -38.91 -26.88
C LYS A 758 -14.14 -37.59 -27.29
N ILE A 759 -13.12 -37.17 -26.55
CA ILE A 759 -12.39 -35.94 -26.87
C ILE A 759 -11.58 -36.17 -28.14
N LEU A 760 -12.21 -35.85 -29.28
CA LEU A 760 -11.65 -35.91 -30.62
C LEU A 760 -10.67 -34.74 -30.81
N TYR A 761 -9.41 -34.99 -30.46
CA TYR A 761 -8.18 -34.23 -30.78
C TYR A 761 -8.00 -32.77 -30.30
N ALA A 762 -6.77 -32.52 -29.83
CA ALA A 762 -5.96 -31.36 -30.19
C ALA A 762 -4.51 -31.85 -30.31
N ASN A 763 -3.94 -31.90 -31.52
CA ASN A 763 -2.50 -32.05 -31.67
C ASN A 763 -1.86 -30.86 -30.94
N LEU A 764 -1.21 -31.14 -29.80
CA LEU A 764 -0.48 -30.11 -29.06
C LEU A 764 0.52 -29.44 -29.99
N SER A 765 0.60 -28.11 -29.92
CA SER A 765 1.57 -27.34 -30.69
C SER A 765 3.00 -27.83 -30.44
N MET A 766 3.89 -27.60 -31.39
CA MET A 766 5.32 -27.94 -31.24
C MET A 766 5.91 -27.37 -29.95
N GLU A 767 5.61 -26.11 -29.66
CA GLU A 767 6.06 -25.43 -28.43
C GLU A 767 5.48 -26.09 -27.18
N ASP A 768 4.20 -26.47 -27.17
CA ASP A 768 3.57 -27.15 -26.04
C ASP A 768 4.17 -28.53 -25.81
N ARG A 769 4.41 -29.34 -26.86
CA ARG A 769 5.06 -30.65 -26.74
C ARG A 769 6.48 -30.54 -26.15
N ILE A 770 7.26 -29.55 -26.59
CA ILE A 770 8.60 -29.26 -26.05
C ILE A 770 8.52 -28.84 -24.58
N THR A 771 7.55 -28.00 -24.23
CA THR A 771 7.35 -27.52 -22.86
C THR A 771 6.94 -28.66 -21.93
N ILE A 772 6.01 -29.52 -22.35
CA ILE A 772 5.56 -30.69 -21.57
C ILE A 772 6.72 -31.68 -21.34
N SER A 773 7.53 -31.94 -22.37
CA SER A 773 8.76 -32.74 -22.19
C SER A 773 9.73 -32.11 -21.19
N SER A 774 9.72 -30.78 -21.07
CA SER A 774 10.53 -30.05 -20.07
C SER A 774 9.93 -30.18 -18.66
N MET A 775 8.60 -30.18 -18.53
CA MET A 775 7.89 -30.34 -17.26
C MET A 775 8.15 -31.71 -16.64
N GLU A 776 8.07 -32.79 -17.42
CA GLU A 776 8.28 -34.17 -16.93
C GLU A 776 9.63 -34.34 -16.22
N LEU A 777 10.66 -33.62 -16.66
CA LEU A 777 12.02 -33.70 -16.13
C LEU A 777 12.30 -32.68 -15.02
N TYR A 778 11.35 -31.80 -14.68
CA TYR A 778 11.55 -30.67 -13.78
C TYR A 778 12.13 -31.06 -12.42
N PHE A 779 11.52 -32.01 -11.72
CA PHE A 779 11.96 -32.41 -10.38
C PHE A 779 13.35 -33.04 -10.40
N VAL A 780 13.64 -33.88 -11.39
CA VAL A 780 14.96 -34.50 -11.57
C VAL A 780 16.04 -33.44 -11.82
N LEU A 781 15.72 -32.44 -12.66
CA LEU A 781 16.61 -31.32 -12.93
C LEU A 781 16.83 -30.45 -11.68
N LYS A 782 15.77 -30.20 -10.90
CA LYS A 782 15.88 -29.44 -9.65
C LYS A 782 16.71 -30.15 -8.58
N LEU A 783 16.53 -31.46 -8.40
CA LEU A 783 17.39 -32.26 -7.52
C LEU A 783 18.86 -32.19 -7.96
N GLY A 784 19.14 -32.26 -9.27
CA GLY A 784 20.50 -32.10 -9.78
C GLY A 784 21.09 -30.70 -9.53
N GLN A 785 20.29 -29.64 -9.59
CA GLN A 785 20.71 -28.28 -9.22
C GLN A 785 21.10 -28.19 -7.73
N VAL A 786 20.37 -28.84 -6.83
CA VAL A 786 20.72 -28.91 -5.40
C VAL A 786 22.07 -29.60 -5.19
N TRP A 787 22.35 -30.70 -5.91
CA TRP A 787 23.65 -31.37 -5.83
C TRP A 787 24.81 -30.46 -6.29
N ILE A 788 24.60 -29.64 -7.32
CA ILE A 788 25.58 -28.62 -7.74
C ILE A 788 25.78 -27.56 -6.66
N GLU A 789 24.70 -27.08 -6.05
CA GLU A 789 24.75 -26.08 -4.98
C GLU A 789 25.54 -26.61 -3.77
N ILE A 790 25.36 -27.88 -3.40
CA ILE A 790 26.14 -28.53 -2.33
C ILE A 790 27.63 -28.58 -2.70
N ALA A 791 27.97 -28.99 -3.93
CA ALA A 791 29.35 -29.02 -4.40
C ALA A 791 29.99 -27.62 -4.39
N LYS A 792 29.26 -26.59 -4.83
CA LYS A 792 29.69 -25.19 -4.79
C LYS A 792 29.82 -24.62 -3.39
N TYR A 793 28.92 -24.98 -2.48
CA TYR A 793 29.03 -24.61 -1.09
C TYR A 793 30.32 -25.15 -0.46
N PHE A 794 30.67 -26.42 -0.70
CA PHE A 794 31.92 -26.99 -0.21
C PHE A 794 33.16 -26.30 -0.80
N GLU A 795 33.13 -25.96 -2.09
CA GLU A 795 34.17 -25.16 -2.74
C GLU A 795 34.33 -23.78 -2.08
N HIS A 796 33.23 -23.06 -1.81
CA HIS A 796 33.25 -21.73 -1.19
C HIS A 796 33.72 -21.74 0.27
N VAL A 797 33.50 -22.84 1.00
CA VAL A 797 33.94 -23.00 2.40
C VAL A 797 35.36 -23.57 2.48
N GLY A 798 35.91 -24.07 1.38
CA GLY A 798 37.23 -24.70 1.33
C GLY A 798 37.25 -26.12 1.91
N ILE A 799 36.10 -26.81 1.89
CA ILE A 799 35.98 -28.20 2.35
C ILE A 799 36.11 -29.13 1.15
N THR A 800 37.08 -30.04 1.18
CA THR A 800 37.21 -31.12 0.18
C THR A 800 36.55 -32.39 0.70
N PRO A 801 35.44 -32.87 0.11
CA PRO A 801 34.81 -34.13 0.51
C PRO A 801 35.76 -35.30 0.18
N LEU A 802 36.04 -36.17 1.17
CA LEU A 802 36.99 -37.29 1.04
C LEU A 802 36.27 -38.61 0.75
N GLY A 803 36.92 -39.49 -0.03
CA GLY A 803 36.47 -40.87 -0.24
C GLY A 803 35.13 -40.99 -0.99
N MET A 804 34.17 -41.70 -0.38
CA MET A 804 32.88 -42.02 -0.98
C MET A 804 31.99 -40.79 -1.20
N ASP A 805 32.04 -39.79 -0.32
CA ASP A 805 31.19 -38.59 -0.41
C ASP A 805 31.57 -37.73 -1.62
N GLY A 806 32.87 -37.59 -1.90
CA GLY A 806 33.36 -36.90 -3.09
C GLY A 806 32.98 -37.62 -4.38
N GLN A 807 33.07 -38.96 -4.40
CA GLN A 807 32.61 -39.76 -5.53
C GLN A 807 31.10 -39.64 -5.74
N ALA A 808 30.30 -39.66 -4.67
CA ALA A 808 28.86 -39.49 -4.76
C ALA A 808 28.48 -38.12 -5.34
N LEU A 809 29.11 -37.04 -4.86
CA LEU A 809 28.90 -35.69 -5.39
C LEU A 809 29.25 -35.60 -6.88
N PHE A 810 30.39 -36.17 -7.27
CA PHE A 810 30.81 -36.21 -8.67
C PHE A 810 29.81 -36.97 -9.55
N LEU A 811 29.37 -38.16 -9.12
CA LEU A 811 28.40 -38.97 -9.85
C LEU A 811 27.04 -38.26 -9.99
N MET A 812 26.57 -37.59 -8.93
CA MET A 812 25.31 -36.83 -8.97
C MET A 812 25.39 -35.62 -9.91
N ALA A 813 26.51 -34.89 -9.90
CA ALA A 813 26.75 -33.80 -10.84
C ALA A 813 26.82 -34.31 -12.29
N GLN A 814 27.51 -35.42 -12.55
CA GLN A 814 27.58 -36.05 -13.86
C GLN A 814 26.20 -36.50 -14.35
N ARG A 815 25.39 -37.11 -13.47
CA ARG A 815 24.00 -37.49 -13.77
C ARG A 815 23.17 -36.28 -14.18
N TYR A 816 23.31 -35.15 -13.50
CA TYR A 816 22.59 -33.93 -13.86
C TYR A 816 22.95 -33.44 -15.28
N TYR A 817 24.24 -33.40 -15.64
CA TYR A 817 24.65 -33.02 -17.00
C TYR A 817 24.16 -34.00 -18.07
N LEU A 818 24.16 -35.30 -17.77
CA LEU A 818 23.60 -36.31 -18.66
C LEU A 818 22.10 -36.09 -18.90
N VAL A 819 21.32 -35.81 -17.85
CA VAL A 819 19.89 -35.49 -17.99
C VAL A 819 19.68 -34.23 -18.85
N GLY A 820 20.55 -33.22 -18.73
CA GLY A 820 20.54 -32.06 -19.63
C GLY A 820 20.72 -32.44 -21.10
N SER A 821 21.69 -33.31 -21.42
CA SER A 821 21.89 -33.79 -22.80
C SER A 821 20.72 -34.63 -23.34
N LEU A 822 20.19 -35.54 -22.52
CA LEU A 822 19.03 -36.36 -22.86
C LEU A 822 17.78 -35.50 -23.09
N SER A 823 17.60 -34.43 -22.32
CA SER A 823 16.50 -33.48 -22.50
C SER A 823 16.56 -32.83 -23.89
N LYS A 824 17.76 -32.41 -24.33
CA LYS A 824 17.96 -31.82 -25.65
C LYS A 824 17.71 -32.83 -26.76
N GLU A 825 18.22 -34.05 -26.62
CA GLU A 825 17.99 -35.12 -27.60
C GLU A 825 16.49 -35.45 -27.73
N ARG A 826 15.78 -35.55 -26.61
CA ARG A 826 14.33 -35.78 -26.59
C ARG A 826 13.57 -34.67 -27.30
N GLN A 827 13.92 -33.41 -27.04
CA GLN A 827 13.34 -32.26 -27.73
C GLN A 827 13.63 -32.29 -29.24
N THR A 828 14.84 -32.64 -29.67
CA THR A 828 15.15 -32.76 -31.10
C THR A 828 14.36 -33.87 -31.80
N LYS A 829 14.12 -35.00 -31.11
CA LYS A 829 13.26 -36.08 -31.63
C LYS A 829 11.81 -35.64 -31.79
N ILE A 830 11.29 -34.87 -30.85
CA ILE A 830 9.93 -34.27 -30.94
C ILE A 830 9.83 -33.33 -32.14
N ILE A 831 10.84 -32.49 -32.36
CA ILE A 831 10.86 -31.59 -33.53
C ILE A 831 10.86 -32.39 -34.84
N GLN A 832 11.68 -33.45 -34.90
CA GLN A 832 11.75 -34.30 -36.09
C GLN A 832 10.45 -35.07 -36.32
N SER A 833 9.76 -35.53 -35.27
CA SER A 833 8.49 -36.24 -35.42
C SER A 833 7.39 -35.31 -35.91
N ILE A 834 7.33 -34.07 -35.41
CA ILE A 834 6.34 -33.07 -35.84
C ILE A 834 6.57 -32.68 -37.29
N LYS A 835 7.82 -32.41 -37.70
CA LYS A 835 8.12 -32.10 -39.12
C LYS A 835 7.71 -33.24 -40.05
N LYS A 836 7.90 -34.49 -39.61
CA LYS A 836 7.43 -35.66 -40.38
C LYS A 836 5.91 -35.74 -40.43
N GLU A 837 5.21 -35.47 -39.34
CA GLU A 837 3.74 -35.38 -39.31
C GLU A 837 3.24 -34.30 -40.28
N GLU A 838 3.83 -33.10 -40.24
CA GLU A 838 3.51 -31.97 -41.15
C GLU A 838 3.79 -32.33 -42.61
N GLU A 839 4.92 -32.99 -42.91
CA GLU A 839 5.23 -33.46 -44.27
C GLU A 839 4.25 -34.53 -44.77
N ILE A 840 3.72 -35.37 -43.89
CA ILE A 840 2.70 -36.37 -44.23
C ILE A 840 1.36 -35.66 -44.49
N GLU A 841 0.94 -34.77 -43.61
CA GLU A 841 -0.30 -33.98 -43.78
C GLU A 841 -0.25 -33.15 -45.07
N GLU A 842 0.88 -32.52 -45.39
CA GLU A 842 1.06 -31.77 -46.63
C GLU A 842 0.95 -32.67 -47.87
N LYS A 843 1.55 -33.88 -47.83
CA LYS A 843 1.45 -34.86 -48.92
C LYS A 843 0.03 -35.39 -49.10
N ASP A 844 -0.67 -35.64 -48.00
CA ASP A 844 -2.06 -36.09 -48.02
C ASP A 844 -2.97 -34.99 -48.59
N GLU A 845 -2.71 -33.71 -48.26
CA GLU A 845 -3.43 -32.58 -48.84
C GLU A 845 -3.15 -32.43 -50.34
N TYR A 846 -1.89 -32.55 -50.78
CA TYR A 846 -1.58 -32.57 -52.21
C TYR A 846 -2.22 -33.75 -52.92
N ALA A 847 -2.31 -34.92 -52.27
CA ALA A 847 -3.00 -36.08 -52.81
C ALA A 847 -4.50 -35.78 -52.97
N ARG A 848 -5.16 -35.19 -51.97
CA ARG A 848 -6.57 -34.74 -52.06
C ARG A 848 -6.80 -33.73 -53.19
N ILE A 849 -5.91 -32.73 -53.33
CA ILE A 849 -5.99 -31.74 -54.42
C ILE A 849 -5.78 -32.41 -55.78
N ARG A 850 -4.89 -33.40 -55.87
CA ARG A 850 -4.65 -34.15 -57.10
C ARG A 850 -5.86 -35.03 -57.44
N ASP A 851 -6.39 -35.76 -56.48
CA ASP A 851 -7.46 -36.74 -56.70
C ASP A 851 -8.78 -36.04 -57.02
N SER A 852 -9.07 -34.88 -56.41
CA SER A 852 -10.21 -34.02 -56.80
C SER A 852 -10.11 -33.51 -58.25
N LYS A 853 -8.90 -33.27 -58.76
CA LYS A 853 -8.67 -32.93 -60.18
C LYS A 853 -8.65 -34.15 -61.10
N LEU A 854 -8.29 -35.32 -60.58
CA LEU A 854 -8.24 -36.56 -61.33
C LEU A 854 -9.62 -36.98 -61.79
N ILE A 855 -10.65 -36.83 -60.94
CA ILE A 855 -12.03 -37.12 -61.31
C ILE A 855 -12.46 -36.29 -62.53
N ILE A 856 -12.21 -34.98 -62.51
CA ILE A 856 -12.53 -34.09 -63.64
C ILE A 856 -11.75 -34.48 -64.91
N ALA A 857 -10.49 -34.89 -64.76
CA ALA A 857 -9.68 -35.33 -65.89
C ALA A 857 -10.18 -36.66 -66.48
N LEU A 858 -10.59 -37.61 -65.63
CA LEU A 858 -11.14 -38.90 -66.06
C LEU A 858 -12.48 -38.71 -66.77
N ASP A 859 -13.38 -37.86 -66.24
CA ASP A 859 -14.64 -37.53 -66.90
C ASP A 859 -14.42 -36.92 -68.30
N ALA A 860 -13.45 -35.99 -68.42
CA ALA A 860 -13.09 -35.41 -69.71
C ALA A 860 -12.46 -36.44 -70.68
N PHE A 861 -11.70 -37.42 -70.16
CA PHE A 861 -11.17 -38.51 -70.97
C PHE A 861 -12.27 -39.47 -71.45
N ASP A 862 -13.26 -39.76 -70.63
CA ASP A 862 -14.42 -40.58 -71.02
C ASP A 862 -15.25 -39.87 -72.09
N GLU A 863 -15.41 -38.55 -71.99
CA GLU A 863 -16.07 -37.74 -73.03
C GLU A 863 -15.27 -37.75 -74.34
N LEU A 864 -13.95 -37.59 -74.29
CA LEU A 864 -13.07 -37.70 -75.47
C LEU A 864 -13.08 -39.11 -76.07
N ASP A 865 -13.06 -40.16 -75.26
CA ASP A 865 -13.14 -41.55 -75.72
C ASP A 865 -14.49 -41.82 -76.39
N TYR A 866 -15.59 -41.30 -75.83
CA TYR A 866 -16.91 -41.36 -76.45
C TYR A 866 -16.93 -40.66 -77.82
N ILE A 867 -16.36 -39.45 -77.92
CA ILE A 867 -16.23 -38.73 -79.20
C ILE A 867 -15.39 -39.54 -80.20
N CYS A 868 -14.23 -40.08 -79.78
CA CYS A 868 -13.37 -40.87 -80.65
C CYS A 868 -14.03 -42.17 -81.12
N ARG A 869 -14.80 -42.84 -80.25
CA ARG A 869 -15.57 -44.07 -80.59
C ARG A 869 -16.71 -43.83 -81.58
N THR A 870 -17.18 -42.59 -81.72
CA THR A 870 -18.29 -42.24 -82.63
C THR A 870 -17.81 -41.58 -83.92
N THR A 871 -16.65 -40.91 -83.91
CA THR A 871 -16.20 -40.07 -85.03
C THR A 871 -14.94 -40.57 -85.74
N ASP A 872 -14.01 -41.27 -85.07
CA ASP A 872 -12.73 -41.70 -85.66
C ASP A 872 -12.69 -43.20 -86.00
N ARG A 873 -12.73 -43.51 -87.30
CA ARG A 873 -12.66 -44.87 -87.81
C ARG A 873 -11.34 -45.58 -87.50
N SER A 874 -10.23 -44.86 -87.48
CA SER A 874 -8.92 -45.44 -87.21
C SER A 874 -8.80 -45.88 -85.74
N TYR A 875 -9.34 -45.07 -84.82
CA TYR A 875 -9.42 -45.36 -83.40
C TYR A 875 -10.30 -46.57 -83.09
N MET A 876 -11.48 -46.67 -83.71
CA MET A 876 -12.38 -47.83 -83.56
C MET A 876 -11.72 -49.15 -84.00
N LEU A 877 -10.99 -49.14 -85.12
CA LEU A 877 -10.27 -50.32 -85.61
C LEU A 877 -9.16 -50.73 -84.63
N LYS A 878 -8.43 -49.76 -84.08
CA LYS A 878 -7.42 -50.01 -83.06
C LYS A 878 -8.02 -50.61 -81.79
N LYS A 879 -9.11 -50.04 -81.27
CA LYS A 879 -9.81 -50.57 -80.08
C LYS A 879 -10.38 -51.96 -80.30
N LYS A 880 -10.90 -52.26 -81.50
CA LYS A 880 -11.33 -53.60 -81.89
C LYS A 880 -10.18 -54.60 -81.90
N ASN A 881 -9.02 -54.20 -82.41
CA ASN A 881 -7.82 -55.04 -82.38
C ASN A 881 -7.31 -55.27 -80.95
N GLU A 882 -7.32 -54.23 -80.10
CA GLU A 882 -6.98 -54.35 -78.68
C GLU A 882 -7.94 -55.31 -77.95
N GLN A 883 -9.24 -55.22 -78.22
CA GLN A 883 -10.23 -56.15 -77.67
C GLN A 883 -9.96 -57.60 -78.13
N ILE A 884 -9.66 -57.82 -79.40
CA ILE A 884 -9.30 -59.14 -79.94
C ILE A 884 -8.03 -59.66 -79.24
N GLN A 885 -7.04 -58.80 -79.01
CA GLN A 885 -5.82 -59.18 -78.31
C GLN A 885 -6.09 -59.55 -76.85
N GLN A 886 -6.91 -58.78 -76.13
CA GLN A 886 -7.28 -59.09 -74.75
C GLN A 886 -8.07 -60.39 -74.64
N VAL A 887 -9.04 -60.63 -75.53
CA VAL A 887 -9.77 -61.90 -75.61
C VAL A 887 -8.79 -63.05 -75.88
N ASN A 888 -7.87 -62.88 -76.82
CA ASN A 888 -6.86 -63.90 -77.13
C ASN A 888 -5.87 -64.13 -75.97
N LEU A 889 -5.57 -63.12 -75.15
CA LEU A 889 -4.73 -63.27 -73.95
C LEU A 889 -5.44 -64.06 -72.86
N VAL A 890 -6.73 -63.80 -72.63
CA VAL A 890 -7.55 -64.55 -71.66
C VAL A 890 -7.78 -66.00 -72.11
N LEU A 891 -7.78 -66.26 -73.42
CA LEU A 891 -7.92 -67.60 -73.99
C LEU A 891 -6.63 -68.44 -73.96
N LYS A 892 -5.48 -67.86 -73.60
CA LYS A 892 -4.22 -68.61 -73.42
C LYS A 892 -4.16 -69.26 -72.05
N PHE A 893 -3.76 -70.52 -71.99
CA PHE A 893 -3.49 -71.21 -70.73
C PHE A 893 -2.22 -70.64 -70.06
N PRO A 894 -2.13 -70.63 -68.71
CA PRO A 894 -0.90 -70.27 -68.01
C PRO A 894 0.25 -71.19 -68.43
N HIS A 895 1.48 -70.66 -68.49
CA HIS A 895 2.65 -71.36 -69.04
C HIS A 895 3.09 -72.65 -68.29
N ASN A 896 2.45 -73.02 -67.17
CA ASN A 896 2.85 -74.14 -66.31
C ASN A 896 1.76 -75.22 -66.10
N SER A 897 0.79 -75.36 -67.01
CA SER A 897 -0.26 -76.39 -66.89
C SER A 897 -0.23 -77.37 -68.06
N ASP A 898 -0.20 -78.68 -67.75
CA ASP A 898 -0.32 -79.78 -68.73
C ASP A 898 -1.68 -79.73 -69.44
N GLU A 899 -1.66 -79.84 -70.78
CA GLU A 899 -2.86 -79.84 -71.63
C GLU A 899 -3.88 -80.93 -71.26
N ALA A 900 -3.48 -81.97 -70.51
CA ALA A 900 -4.35 -83.06 -70.08
C ALA A 900 -5.32 -82.68 -68.95
N HIS A 901 -5.08 -81.59 -68.19
CA HIS A 901 -5.88 -81.23 -66.99
C HIS A 901 -6.65 -79.90 -67.12
N CYS A 902 -6.65 -79.27 -68.30
CA CYS A 902 -7.37 -78.01 -68.52
C CYS A 902 -8.48 -78.18 -69.57
N HIS A 903 -9.75 -78.15 -69.14
CA HIS A 903 -10.89 -78.15 -70.04
C HIS A 903 -11.35 -76.71 -70.35
N ARG A 904 -11.35 -76.34 -71.63
CA ARG A 904 -11.99 -75.10 -72.09
C ARG A 904 -13.51 -75.22 -71.93
N THR A 905 -14.11 -74.34 -71.13
CA THR A 905 -15.58 -74.24 -70.97
C THR A 905 -16.24 -73.40 -72.06
N PHE A 906 -15.47 -72.78 -72.96
CA PHE A 906 -15.97 -71.93 -74.05
C PHE A 906 -15.48 -72.43 -75.43
N ARG A 907 -16.32 -72.27 -76.47
CA ARG A 907 -15.99 -72.66 -77.85
C ARG A 907 -14.98 -71.68 -78.47
N ASP A 908 -14.02 -72.19 -79.23
CA ASP A 908 -12.88 -71.48 -79.84
C ASP A 908 -13.21 -70.36 -80.86
N LYS A 909 -14.48 -70.10 -81.17
CA LYS A 909 -14.90 -69.02 -82.07
C LYS A 909 -16.17 -68.34 -81.56
N ILE A 910 -16.03 -67.52 -80.54
CA ILE A 910 -17.10 -66.67 -80.04
C ILE A 910 -16.77 -65.21 -80.41
N MET A 911 -17.55 -64.63 -81.33
CA MET A 911 -17.60 -63.16 -81.50
C MET A 911 -18.63 -62.62 -80.52
N VAL A 912 -18.23 -62.36 -79.29
CA VAL A 912 -19.09 -61.69 -78.31
C VAL A 912 -18.39 -60.43 -77.83
N THR A 913 -19.08 -59.30 -77.95
CA THR A 913 -18.79 -58.10 -77.18
C THR A 913 -19.10 -58.39 -75.73
N ALA A 914 -18.06 -58.45 -74.88
CA ALA A 914 -18.26 -58.56 -73.44
C ALA A 914 -19.09 -57.37 -72.95
N ILE A 915 -20.30 -57.64 -72.46
CA ILE A 915 -21.08 -56.68 -71.69
C ILE A 915 -20.56 -56.79 -70.26
N PHE A 916 -19.91 -55.74 -69.75
CA PHE A 916 -19.43 -55.71 -68.37
C PHE A 916 -20.62 -55.68 -67.38
N ASN A 917 -20.45 -56.29 -66.20
CA ASN A 917 -21.43 -56.46 -65.10
C ASN A 917 -22.55 -57.51 -65.26
N GLN A 918 -22.20 -58.77 -65.53
CA GLN A 918 -23.06 -59.89 -65.14
C GLN A 918 -22.35 -60.78 -64.10
N HIS A 919 -22.93 -60.90 -62.91
CA HIS A 919 -22.54 -61.89 -61.92
C HIS A 919 -23.30 -63.19 -62.17
N GLN A 920 -22.58 -64.28 -62.52
CA GLN A 920 -23.15 -65.62 -62.54
C GLN A 920 -22.76 -66.36 -61.26
N THR A 921 -23.76 -66.79 -60.50
CA THR A 921 -23.60 -67.68 -59.35
C THR A 921 -23.72 -69.13 -59.80
N ILE A 922 -22.66 -69.92 -59.62
CA ILE A 922 -22.66 -71.36 -59.91
C ILE A 922 -22.93 -72.10 -58.60
N SER A 923 -24.06 -72.82 -58.51
CA SER A 923 -24.38 -73.67 -57.37
C SER A 923 -23.82 -75.07 -57.56
N THR A 924 -22.60 -75.32 -57.08
CA THR A 924 -22.05 -76.68 -57.02
C THR A 924 -22.60 -77.42 -55.80
N GLY A 925 -23.61 -78.26 -56.01
CA GLY A 925 -24.04 -79.26 -55.03
C GLY A 925 -23.07 -80.43 -55.01
N LEU A 926 -22.03 -80.37 -54.17
CA LEU A 926 -21.20 -81.53 -53.82
C LEU A 926 -20.94 -81.51 -52.31
N LYS A 927 -21.36 -82.59 -51.67
CA LYS A 927 -21.33 -82.81 -50.22
C LYS A 927 -19.90 -82.79 -49.68
N SER A 928 -19.73 -82.16 -48.53
CA SER A 928 -18.52 -82.19 -47.73
C SER A 928 -18.29 -83.58 -47.15
N ASP A 929 -17.28 -84.32 -47.63
CA ASP A 929 -16.72 -85.43 -46.86
C ASP A 929 -15.64 -84.89 -45.93
N SER A 930 -15.87 -85.12 -44.65
CA SER A 930 -14.96 -84.87 -43.55
C SER A 930 -13.78 -85.82 -43.62
N HIS A 931 -12.56 -85.28 -43.69
CA HIS A 931 -11.24 -85.82 -43.30
C HIS A 931 -10.16 -85.23 -44.24
N LEU A 932 -9.63 -84.05 -43.92
CA LEU A 932 -8.21 -83.72 -44.09
C LEU A 932 -7.89 -82.39 -43.39
N SER A 933 -7.48 -82.49 -42.14
CA SER A 933 -6.74 -81.43 -41.46
C SER A 933 -5.27 -81.48 -41.87
N GLN A 934 -4.67 -80.29 -41.98
CA GLN A 934 -3.24 -79.99 -42.15
C GLN A 934 -2.64 -80.03 -43.57
N MET A 935 -2.64 -78.87 -44.24
CA MET A 935 -1.39 -78.26 -44.71
C MET A 935 -1.60 -76.77 -45.05
N LYS A 936 -0.71 -75.91 -44.53
CA LYS A 936 -0.63 -74.48 -44.85
C LYS A 936 -0.14 -74.29 -46.29
N MET A 937 -0.84 -73.46 -47.07
CA MET A 937 -0.33 -72.84 -48.30
C MET A 937 -0.49 -71.30 -48.19
N PRO A 938 0.47 -70.52 -48.72
CA PRO A 938 0.66 -69.09 -48.43
C PRO A 938 -0.33 -68.18 -49.19
N PRO A 939 -0.51 -66.92 -48.76
CA PRO A 939 -1.38 -65.98 -49.46
C PRO A 939 -0.70 -65.49 -50.73
N LEU A 940 -1.27 -65.84 -51.89
CA LEU A 940 -0.94 -65.22 -53.16
C LEU A 940 -1.71 -63.89 -53.28
N VAL A 941 -0.89 -62.86 -53.43
CA VAL A 941 -1.16 -61.45 -53.71
C VAL A 941 -2.23 -61.24 -54.79
N SER A 942 -3.21 -60.39 -54.51
CA SER A 942 -4.02 -59.69 -55.50
C SER A 942 -3.56 -58.23 -55.55
N PRO A 943 -3.20 -57.65 -56.70
CA PRO A 943 -3.02 -56.21 -56.85
C PRO A 943 -4.32 -55.59 -57.39
N CYS A 944 -4.81 -54.56 -56.70
CA CYS A 944 -5.24 -53.27 -57.26
C CYS A 944 -5.99 -52.49 -56.18
N ASP A 945 -5.23 -51.67 -55.47
CA ASP A 945 -5.74 -50.48 -54.80
C ASP A 945 -6.13 -49.43 -55.84
N SER A 946 -7.33 -48.89 -55.71
CA SER A 946 -7.61 -47.46 -55.97
C SER A 946 -8.89 -47.07 -55.23
N HIS A 947 -8.78 -46.85 -53.93
CA HIS A 947 -9.79 -46.10 -53.18
C HIS A 947 -9.26 -44.69 -52.91
N ILE A 948 -9.76 -43.76 -53.73
CA ILE A 948 -9.89 -42.34 -53.42
C ILE A 948 -11.01 -42.23 -52.37
N PRO A 949 -10.80 -41.66 -51.18
CA PRO A 949 -11.88 -41.35 -50.28
C PRO A 949 -12.19 -39.86 -50.40
N ASP A 950 -13.35 -39.51 -50.98
CA ASP A 950 -13.95 -38.21 -50.73
C ASP A 950 -15.34 -38.38 -50.11
N ILE A 951 -15.40 -37.92 -48.87
CA ILE A 951 -16.44 -37.06 -48.31
C ILE A 951 -17.84 -37.68 -48.21
N THR A 952 -18.15 -38.20 -47.02
CA THR A 952 -19.52 -38.19 -46.50
C THR A 952 -19.65 -37.13 -45.41
N HIS A 953 -20.39 -36.08 -45.76
CA HIS A 953 -20.96 -35.15 -44.81
C HIS A 953 -21.96 -35.86 -43.90
N TYR A 954 -21.85 -35.52 -42.62
CA TYR A 954 -22.79 -35.80 -41.55
C TYR A 954 -24.22 -35.38 -41.89
N SER A 955 -25.18 -36.28 -41.69
CA SER A 955 -26.38 -36.01 -40.91
C SER A 955 -27.16 -37.30 -40.69
N GLU A 956 -27.24 -37.79 -39.45
CA GLU A 956 -28.47 -38.42 -38.99
C GLU A 956 -28.59 -38.32 -37.47
N VAL A 957 -29.56 -37.50 -37.09
CA VAL A 957 -30.17 -37.37 -35.76
C VAL A 957 -30.86 -38.70 -35.43
N PRO A 958 -30.77 -39.22 -34.20
CA PRO A 958 -31.67 -40.26 -33.78
C PRO A 958 -32.96 -39.66 -33.21
N SER A 959 -34.10 -40.16 -33.69
CA SER A 959 -35.30 -40.59 -32.93
C SER A 959 -36.60 -40.26 -33.68
N PRO A 960 -37.73 -40.96 -33.43
CA PRO A 960 -37.96 -42.26 -32.79
C PRO A 960 -38.76 -43.24 -33.68
N SER A 961 -38.72 -44.52 -33.32
CA SER A 961 -39.71 -45.52 -33.75
C SER A 961 -41.05 -45.25 -33.07
N LEU A 962 -42.09 -44.91 -33.82
CA LEU A 962 -43.49 -45.10 -33.43
C LEU A 962 -44.30 -45.45 -34.68
N SER A 963 -44.49 -46.75 -34.91
CA SER A 963 -45.45 -47.26 -35.87
C SER A 963 -46.84 -47.33 -35.23
N SER A 964 -47.76 -46.66 -35.90
CA SER A 964 -49.17 -47.03 -36.10
C SER A 964 -50.09 -47.19 -34.88
N THR A 965 -50.93 -46.17 -34.67
CA THR A 965 -52.39 -46.34 -34.59
C THR A 965 -53.11 -45.11 -35.19
N CYS A 966 -53.82 -45.37 -36.30
CA CYS A 966 -55.16 -44.90 -36.64
C CYS A 966 -55.51 -43.40 -36.78
N PHE A 967 -55.86 -43.08 -38.04
CA PHE A 967 -57.10 -42.44 -38.52
C PHE A 967 -57.37 -40.93 -38.39
N ALA A 968 -57.75 -40.41 -39.55
CA ALA A 968 -58.81 -39.43 -39.84
C ALA A 968 -58.46 -37.93 -39.84
N ASP A 969 -58.42 -37.43 -41.08
CA ASP A 969 -59.30 -36.38 -41.59
C ASP A 969 -59.00 -34.88 -41.38
N LEU A 970 -59.04 -34.22 -42.55
CA LEU A 970 -59.60 -32.90 -42.85
C LEU A 970 -58.76 -31.66 -42.52
N GLU A 971 -58.13 -31.16 -43.59
CA GLU A 971 -58.37 -29.84 -44.23
C GLU A 971 -58.61 -28.57 -43.37
N ILE A 972 -58.12 -27.47 -43.97
CA ILE A 972 -58.57 -26.07 -43.90
C ILE A 972 -57.74 -25.11 -43.03
N LEU A 973 -56.81 -24.45 -43.75
CA LEU A 973 -56.62 -23.00 -43.94
C LEU A 973 -56.77 -21.99 -42.76
N GLU A 974 -55.73 -21.15 -42.71
CA GLU A 974 -55.73 -19.68 -42.51
C GLU A 974 -56.17 -19.10 -41.15
N ASN A 975 -55.20 -18.65 -40.37
CA ASN A 975 -54.66 -17.28 -40.44
C ASN A 975 -53.31 -17.17 -39.72
#